data_AF-A0A8K0GTF4-F1
#
_entry.id   AF-A0A8K0GTF4-F1
#
_cell.length_a   1.000
_cell.length_b   1.000
_cell.length_c   1.000
_cell.angle_alpha   90.00
_cell.angle_beta   90.00
_cell.angle_gamma   90.00
#
_symmetry.space_group_name_H-M   'P 1'
#
loop_
_entity.id
_entity.type
_entity.pdbx_description
1 polymer ?
#
loop_
_entity_poly.entity_id
_entity_poly.type
_entity_poly.pdbx_seq_one_letter_code
_entity_poly.pdbx_strand_id
1 'polypeptide(L)'
;MARCNIGIKNVVFDNAPGNAKYIASSIQKEILHIYANKVRKLIRQEIGNNKYCILVDEANKEQMAIILRYVDCYGFVRERFFDMVNISDTRALTLKNEITAVLGRHELLVENLRGQGYDGASNMRGAWNGLQALFLQDCPYAYYVHCFAHRLQLALNGAAKEVKYVWLFFSMLNEIVNYMSASAKRHSELVLRRKYEIHELLMDGELETEIDENGPTQQFRSEAYKYLVAITSFEFVFILLLMKKVMGITDFVCQALQKKNQDIVNALNYVSQSKYQLQTLRDGGWDELFEEIISFVNDMILRYDMSAPYKHGFGLGTARGGVPSARIAVYKVCWSDGCDDADVLAAFDDAIADGVDIISASLGRGPLDYFKSAMAIGSFHATRKGILTSNSAGNRGPQPSTLTNFAPWSLSVAASTIDRTFSTKVRLGNDHIYEGISINSFDLKNQTFPLIYGGDAANTSDRFSSSKARYCITDSLDKNLVKGKIVLCDLLTSGEGPLLARAGGFLMQVPQARDLARSFPLPASLLSLDQGSDIYKYINSSREPIGTIFKSNEVNGKLAPYITDFSSRGPNPISPKILKPDLAAPGVYILAAWPPIAPVSGIEEDDRVFKFNIISGTSMACPHATAAAAYVKSFQPSWTPAAIRSSLITTAKPMRSDLNPEAEFAYGSGLLNPLKAPFPGLIYDIDELDYVKFLCGEGYTTKLLQIVTGINSISCSEVNINGTVSDLNYPSFIISSPPSESFSHVFHRTVTNVGSPTSRYKANLAAPFGINITVEPSVLTFTSLNQKQSFMLKIQGKTDKFIVSASLLWDDGVNFQVRSPIVVHVP
;
A
#
# COMPACT_ATOMS: atom_id res chain seq x y z
N MET A 1 40.34 43.41 -27.91
CA MET A 1 41.01 44.29 -28.89
C MET A 1 42.25 44.99 -28.34
N ALA A 2 42.20 45.70 -27.20
CA ALA A 2 43.37 46.44 -26.66
C ALA A 2 44.61 45.58 -26.31
N ARG A 3 44.45 44.27 -26.07
CA ARG A 3 45.58 43.34 -25.88
C ARG A 3 46.30 42.95 -27.17
N CYS A 4 45.71 43.20 -28.34
CA CYS A 4 46.21 42.69 -29.63
C CYS A 4 46.70 43.78 -30.59
N ASN A 5 46.67 45.06 -30.18
CA ASN A 5 47.14 46.17 -31.01
C ASN A 5 47.77 47.28 -30.14
N ILE A 6 49.07 47.51 -30.31
CA ILE A 6 49.89 48.44 -29.50
C ILE A 6 49.43 49.89 -29.66
N GLY A 7 49.01 50.31 -30.86
CA GLY A 7 48.51 51.66 -31.10
C GLY A 7 47.20 51.94 -30.35
N ILE A 8 46.30 50.95 -30.27
CA ILE A 8 45.03 51.05 -29.52
C ILE A 8 45.30 51.02 -28.01
N LYS A 9 46.27 50.23 -27.54
CA LYS A 9 46.62 50.14 -26.11
C LYS A 9 47.10 51.49 -25.53
N ASN A 10 47.75 52.32 -26.35
CA ASN A 10 48.29 53.61 -25.93
C ASN A 10 47.22 54.71 -25.76
N VAL A 11 45.98 54.49 -26.19
CA VAL A 11 44.93 55.53 -26.24
C VAL A 11 43.58 55.11 -25.62
N VAL A 12 43.53 53.98 -24.88
CA VAL A 12 42.29 53.43 -24.30
C VAL A 12 42.46 53.21 -22.79
N PHE A 13 41.36 53.34 -22.03
CA PHE A 13 41.29 53.25 -20.56
C PHE A 13 42.06 54.38 -19.83
N ASP A 14 43.01 54.04 -18.95
CA ASP A 14 43.68 54.99 -18.06
C ASP A 14 44.61 55.95 -18.79
N ASN A 15 44.94 55.65 -20.04
CA ASN A 15 45.76 56.49 -20.92
C ASN A 15 44.95 57.43 -21.82
N ALA A 16 43.60 57.40 -21.76
CA ALA A 16 42.73 58.29 -22.54
C ALA A 16 42.44 59.59 -21.76
N PRO A 17 42.61 60.79 -22.36
CA PRO A 17 42.43 62.05 -21.66
C PRO A 17 40.95 62.31 -21.32
N GLY A 18 40.66 62.50 -20.03
CA GLY A 18 39.36 62.95 -19.51
C GLY A 18 38.17 62.06 -19.91
N ASN A 19 37.16 62.66 -20.54
CA ASN A 19 35.87 62.04 -20.88
C ASN A 19 35.93 61.06 -22.09
N ALA A 20 37.10 60.87 -22.71
CA ALA A 20 37.28 60.02 -23.90
C ALA A 20 37.51 58.52 -23.58
N LYS A 21 37.15 58.05 -22.38
CA LYS A 21 37.31 56.63 -22.00
C LYS A 21 36.29 55.71 -22.69
N TYR A 22 35.19 56.25 -23.20
CA TYR A 22 34.08 55.53 -23.86
C TYR A 22 33.51 54.33 -23.07
N ILE A 23 33.65 54.34 -21.73
CA ILE A 23 33.19 53.26 -20.83
C ILE A 23 31.75 53.43 -20.33
N ALA A 24 31.12 54.58 -20.60
CA ALA A 24 29.72 54.80 -20.25
C ALA A 24 28.81 53.82 -21.01
N SER A 25 27.79 53.27 -20.34
CA SER A 25 26.94 52.23 -20.94
C SER A 25 26.22 52.70 -22.22
N SER A 26 25.87 53.98 -22.32
CA SER A 26 25.26 54.57 -23.52
C SER A 26 26.21 54.52 -24.71
N ILE A 27 27.44 54.99 -24.50
CA ILE A 27 28.50 55.00 -25.52
C ILE A 27 28.87 53.58 -25.96
N GLN A 28 29.00 52.64 -25.02
CA GLN A 28 29.28 51.24 -25.35
C GLN A 28 28.15 50.63 -26.20
N LYS A 29 26.89 50.95 -25.89
CA LYS A 29 25.73 50.54 -26.70
C LYS A 29 25.76 51.15 -28.11
N GLU A 30 26.14 52.42 -28.25
CA GLU A 30 26.31 53.06 -29.56
C GLU A 30 27.42 52.42 -30.40
N ILE A 31 28.58 52.14 -29.78
CA ILE A 31 29.69 51.45 -30.45
C ILE A 31 29.27 50.05 -30.89
N LEU A 32 28.62 49.28 -30.00
CA LEU A 32 28.09 47.96 -30.32
C LEU A 32 27.05 48.03 -31.46
N HIS A 33 26.21 49.06 -31.47
CA HIS A 33 25.23 49.28 -32.53
C HIS A 33 25.92 49.55 -33.89
N ILE A 34 27.00 50.36 -33.91
CA ILE A 34 27.81 50.60 -35.12
C ILE A 34 28.45 49.31 -35.62
N TYR A 35 29.06 48.52 -34.73
CA TYR A 35 29.63 47.21 -35.08
C TYR A 35 28.58 46.26 -35.64
N ALA A 36 27.43 46.15 -34.96
CA ALA A 36 26.33 45.31 -35.40
C ALA A 36 25.86 45.70 -36.82
N ASN A 37 25.68 47.00 -37.08
CA ASN A 37 25.31 47.50 -38.40
C ASN A 37 26.37 47.20 -39.46
N LYS A 38 27.66 47.31 -39.13
CA LYS A 38 28.75 46.98 -40.05
C LYS A 38 28.78 45.49 -40.37
N VAL A 39 28.60 44.63 -39.37
CA VAL A 39 28.52 43.17 -39.54
C VAL A 39 27.30 42.79 -40.39
N ARG A 40 26.11 43.36 -40.13
CA ARG A 40 24.91 43.11 -40.95
C ARG A 40 25.10 43.52 -42.41
N LYS A 41 25.75 44.67 -42.67
CA LYS A 41 26.10 45.10 -44.04
C LYS A 41 27.04 44.11 -44.72
N LEU A 42 28.05 43.59 -44.02
CA LEU A 42 28.95 42.57 -44.58
C LEU A 42 28.21 41.27 -44.89
N ILE A 43 27.34 40.80 -43.97
CA ILE A 43 26.50 39.62 -44.21
C ILE A 43 25.60 39.83 -45.43
N ARG A 44 24.98 41.01 -45.55
CA ARG A 44 24.14 41.36 -46.70
C ARG A 44 24.92 41.37 -48.02
N GLN A 45 26.16 41.87 -48.03
CA GLN A 45 27.06 41.83 -49.18
C GLN A 45 27.47 40.39 -49.53
N GLU A 46 27.75 39.56 -48.52
CA GLU A 46 28.09 38.14 -48.68
C GLU A 46 26.92 37.36 -49.31
N ILE A 47 25.68 37.69 -48.93
CA ILE A 47 24.45 37.11 -49.53
C ILE A 47 24.24 37.61 -50.97
N GLY A 48 24.48 38.90 -51.24
CA GLY A 48 24.24 39.48 -52.57
C GLY A 48 22.78 39.28 -53.03
N ASN A 49 22.57 38.84 -54.27
CA ASN A 49 21.23 38.51 -54.78
C ASN A 49 20.90 37.01 -54.64
N ASN A 50 21.70 36.27 -53.86
CA ASN A 50 21.50 34.85 -53.67
C ASN A 50 20.28 34.57 -52.79
N LYS A 51 19.78 33.35 -52.91
CA LYS A 51 18.70 32.85 -52.07
C LYS A 51 19.22 32.49 -50.68
N TYR A 52 18.38 32.63 -49.67
CA TYR A 52 18.74 32.38 -48.28
C TYR A 52 17.59 31.72 -47.51
N CYS A 53 17.90 31.21 -46.32
CA CYS A 53 16.96 30.63 -45.38
C CYS A 53 17.03 31.40 -44.06
N ILE A 54 15.92 31.40 -43.32
CA ILE A 54 15.87 31.95 -41.96
C ILE A 54 15.81 30.80 -40.95
N LEU A 55 16.53 30.96 -39.84
CA LEU A 55 16.37 30.17 -38.63
C LEU A 55 16.00 31.14 -37.52
N VAL A 56 14.83 30.94 -36.90
CA VAL A 56 14.27 31.86 -35.92
C VAL A 56 13.90 31.11 -34.66
N ASP A 57 14.26 31.69 -33.51
CA ASP A 57 13.96 31.16 -32.19
C ASP A 57 13.49 32.29 -31.26
N GLU A 58 12.52 32.01 -30.39
CA GLU A 58 11.92 32.95 -29.46
C GLU A 58 12.25 32.58 -28.00
N ALA A 59 12.60 33.58 -27.19
CA ALA A 59 12.96 33.39 -25.79
C ALA A 59 11.87 33.92 -24.84
N ASN A 60 11.81 33.36 -23.62
CA ASN A 60 10.88 33.73 -22.54
C ASN A 60 10.93 35.20 -22.08
N LYS A 61 11.84 36.02 -22.62
CA LYS A 61 11.94 37.47 -22.38
C LYS A 61 11.35 38.31 -23.50
N GLU A 62 10.49 37.72 -24.35
CA GLU A 62 9.88 38.36 -25.53
C GLU A 62 10.96 38.90 -26.49
N GLN A 63 11.95 38.06 -26.77
CA GLN A 63 13.02 38.35 -27.72
C GLN A 63 13.10 37.26 -28.78
N MET A 64 13.43 37.64 -30.00
CA MET A 64 13.51 36.75 -31.15
C MET A 64 14.88 36.87 -31.81
N ALA A 65 15.59 35.75 -31.91
CA ALA A 65 16.86 35.66 -32.62
C ALA A 65 16.63 35.30 -34.09
N ILE A 66 17.27 36.03 -35.01
CA ILE A 66 17.23 35.76 -36.45
C ILE A 66 18.61 35.36 -36.92
N ILE A 67 18.70 34.17 -37.50
CA ILE A 67 19.92 33.63 -38.13
C ILE A 67 19.63 33.43 -39.61
N LEU A 68 20.55 33.87 -40.47
CA LEU A 68 20.48 33.64 -41.90
C LEU A 68 21.39 32.48 -42.30
N ARG A 69 20.87 31.57 -43.11
CA ARG A 69 21.61 30.48 -43.72
C ARG A 69 21.61 30.62 -45.24
N TYR A 70 22.77 30.63 -45.86
CA TYR A 70 22.91 30.85 -47.31
C TYR A 70 24.18 30.20 -47.85
N VAL A 71 24.38 30.22 -49.16
CA VAL A 71 25.60 29.74 -49.82
C VAL A 71 26.41 30.96 -50.25
N ASP A 72 27.67 31.01 -49.84
CA ASP A 72 28.57 32.11 -50.22
C ASP A 72 29.07 31.96 -51.67
N CYS A 73 29.82 32.96 -52.16
CA CYS A 73 30.37 32.96 -53.52
C CYS A 73 31.39 31.85 -53.79
N TYR A 74 31.83 31.12 -52.76
CA TYR A 74 32.75 29.98 -52.87
C TYR A 74 32.02 28.64 -52.83
N GLY A 75 30.68 28.64 -52.75
CA GLY A 75 29.86 27.44 -52.70
C GLY A 75 29.73 26.83 -51.30
N PHE A 76 30.19 27.51 -50.24
CA PHE A 76 30.09 27.01 -48.87
C PHE A 76 28.81 27.49 -48.19
N VAL A 77 28.17 26.60 -47.44
CA VAL A 77 27.04 26.96 -46.57
C VAL A 77 27.54 27.80 -45.41
N ARG A 78 26.94 28.99 -45.23
CA ARG A 78 27.19 29.91 -44.13
C ARG A 78 25.94 30.05 -43.28
N GLU A 79 26.16 30.13 -41.97
CA GLU A 79 25.15 30.49 -40.98
C GLU A 79 25.66 31.71 -40.22
N ARG A 80 24.87 32.79 -40.21
CA ARG A 80 25.24 34.05 -39.59
C ARG A 80 24.10 34.53 -38.70
N PHE A 81 24.40 34.77 -37.43
CA PHE A 81 23.52 35.54 -36.57
C PHE A 81 23.33 36.94 -37.17
N PHE A 82 22.08 37.36 -37.33
CA PHE A 82 21.73 38.57 -38.05
C PHE A 82 21.15 39.63 -37.13
N ASP A 83 20.17 39.28 -36.29
CA ASP A 83 19.60 40.22 -35.34
C ASP A 83 18.97 39.55 -34.10
N MET A 84 18.82 40.34 -33.03
CA MET A 84 17.98 40.03 -31.88
C MET A 84 16.92 41.12 -31.77
N VAL A 85 15.66 40.74 -31.90
CA VAL A 85 14.52 41.66 -31.94
C VAL A 85 13.73 41.53 -30.65
N ASN A 86 13.40 42.64 -30.01
CA ASN A 86 12.41 42.65 -28.94
C ASN A 86 11.02 42.64 -29.58
N ILE A 87 10.18 41.69 -29.21
CA ILE A 87 8.82 41.52 -29.74
C ILE A 87 7.80 41.86 -28.65
N SER A 88 6.63 42.38 -29.03
CA SER A 88 5.57 42.73 -28.06
C SER A 88 4.73 41.54 -27.62
N ASP A 89 4.69 40.49 -28.43
CA ASP A 89 4.03 39.22 -28.16
C ASP A 89 4.54 38.14 -29.12
N THR A 90 4.26 36.88 -28.81
CA THR A 90 4.70 35.72 -29.60
C THR A 90 3.67 35.25 -30.64
N ARG A 91 2.71 36.09 -31.04
CA ARG A 91 1.74 35.70 -32.09
C ARG A 91 2.45 35.62 -33.44
N ALA A 92 2.08 34.62 -34.25
CA ALA A 92 2.64 34.37 -35.57
C ALA A 92 2.70 35.62 -36.48
N LEU A 93 1.64 36.45 -36.45
CA LEU A 93 1.57 37.67 -37.25
C LEU A 93 2.58 38.73 -36.78
N THR A 94 2.72 38.90 -35.46
CA THR A 94 3.72 39.82 -34.86
C THR A 94 5.12 39.39 -35.26
N LEU A 95 5.43 38.10 -35.13
CA LEU A 95 6.71 37.52 -35.53
C LEU A 95 7.00 37.75 -37.03
N LYS A 96 6.02 37.49 -37.91
CA LYS A 96 6.16 37.72 -39.36
C LYS A 96 6.47 39.19 -39.66
N ASN A 97 5.73 40.11 -39.05
CA ASN A 97 5.90 41.54 -39.30
C ASN A 97 7.29 42.02 -38.87
N GLU A 98 7.74 41.59 -37.69
CA GLU A 98 9.06 41.95 -37.17
C GLU A 98 10.21 41.35 -38.00
N ILE A 99 10.10 40.08 -38.41
CA ILE A 99 11.08 39.45 -39.31
C ILE A 99 11.12 40.19 -40.64
N THR A 100 9.95 40.48 -41.23
CA THR A 100 9.85 41.20 -42.51
C THR A 100 10.43 42.61 -42.40
N ALA A 101 10.21 43.30 -41.29
CA ALA A 101 10.79 44.61 -41.01
C ALA A 101 12.32 44.56 -40.90
N VAL A 102 12.89 43.55 -40.23
CA VAL A 102 14.33 43.34 -40.16
C VAL A 102 14.93 43.05 -41.53
N LEU A 103 14.33 42.13 -42.30
CA LEU A 103 14.80 41.76 -43.62
C LEU A 103 14.71 42.95 -44.60
N GLY A 104 13.58 43.68 -44.59
CA GLY A 104 13.36 44.85 -45.42
C GLY A 104 14.32 45.99 -45.14
N ARG A 105 14.62 46.28 -43.85
CA ARG A 105 15.62 47.29 -43.45
C ARG A 105 17.02 47.04 -44.01
N HIS A 106 17.32 45.80 -44.38
CA HIS A 106 18.61 45.40 -44.93
C HIS A 106 18.52 44.90 -46.38
N GLU A 107 17.45 45.26 -47.10
CA GLU A 107 17.26 44.93 -48.52
C GLU A 107 17.33 43.41 -48.81
N LEU A 108 16.88 42.60 -47.86
CA LEU A 108 16.69 41.16 -48.02
C LEU A 108 15.22 40.91 -48.36
N LEU A 109 14.97 40.50 -49.60
CA LEU A 109 13.60 40.30 -50.08
C LEU A 109 13.08 38.94 -49.61
N VAL A 110 11.83 38.90 -49.12
CA VAL A 110 11.15 37.68 -48.66
C VAL A 110 10.98 36.67 -49.80
N GLU A 111 10.79 37.13 -51.04
CA GLU A 111 10.72 36.28 -52.24
C GLU A 111 12.00 35.45 -52.53
N ASN A 112 13.13 35.86 -51.94
CA ASN A 112 14.40 35.16 -52.04
C ASN A 112 14.58 34.08 -50.97
N LEU A 113 13.63 33.92 -50.05
CA LEU A 113 13.63 32.84 -49.08
C LEU A 113 13.46 31.47 -49.76
N ARG A 114 14.24 30.48 -49.31
CA ARG A 114 14.15 29.09 -49.77
C ARG A 114 13.99 28.08 -48.63
N GLY A 115 14.01 28.55 -47.39
CA GLY A 115 13.76 27.74 -46.22
C GLY A 115 13.49 28.57 -44.98
N GLN A 116 12.73 27.98 -44.07
CA GLN A 116 12.40 28.54 -42.78
C GLN A 116 12.47 27.45 -41.70
N GLY A 117 13.35 27.65 -40.71
CA GLY A 117 13.54 26.73 -39.60
C GLY A 117 13.11 27.36 -38.30
N TYR A 118 12.15 26.72 -37.62
CA TYR A 118 11.62 27.18 -36.32
C TYR A 118 11.62 26.05 -35.30
N ASP A 119 11.47 26.42 -34.04
CA ASP A 119 11.05 25.49 -33.00
C ASP A 119 9.58 25.05 -33.23
N GLY A 120 9.16 24.01 -32.53
CA GLY A 120 7.84 23.40 -32.75
C GLY A 120 6.67 24.11 -32.10
N ALA A 121 6.85 25.34 -31.64
CA ALA A 121 5.83 26.08 -30.93
C ALA A 121 4.59 26.30 -31.85
N SER A 122 3.39 26.31 -31.26
CA SER A 122 2.12 26.30 -32.01
C SER A 122 1.94 27.52 -32.91
N ASN A 123 2.38 28.69 -32.45
CA ASN A 123 2.53 29.95 -33.18
C ASN A 123 3.51 29.87 -34.36
N MET A 124 4.55 29.04 -34.30
CA MET A 124 5.53 28.86 -35.38
C MET A 124 5.06 27.81 -36.41
N ARG A 125 4.68 26.61 -35.94
CA ARG A 125 4.39 25.43 -36.78
C ARG A 125 2.96 25.35 -37.33
N GLY A 126 2.04 26.23 -36.91
CA GLY A 126 0.64 26.14 -37.32
C GLY A 126 0.47 26.12 -38.84
N ALA A 127 -0.27 25.13 -39.37
CA ALA A 127 -0.42 24.92 -40.81
C ALA A 127 -1.29 25.99 -41.51
N TRP A 128 -2.11 26.72 -40.75
CA TRP A 128 -3.07 27.71 -41.29
C TRP A 128 -2.68 29.14 -40.93
N ASN A 129 -2.37 29.38 -39.64
CA ASN A 129 -2.10 30.71 -39.08
C ASN A 129 -0.75 30.78 -38.36
N GLY A 130 0.09 29.74 -38.46
CA GLY A 130 1.44 29.76 -37.87
C GLY A 130 2.41 30.54 -38.73
N LEU A 131 3.55 30.92 -38.16
CA LEU A 131 4.59 31.69 -38.86
C LEU A 131 5.00 31.02 -40.17
N GLN A 132 5.08 29.68 -40.18
CA GLN A 132 5.40 28.93 -41.40
C GLN A 132 4.38 29.12 -42.53
N ALA A 133 3.09 29.07 -42.20
CA ALA A 133 2.00 29.24 -43.16
C ALA A 133 1.99 30.67 -43.70
N LEU A 134 2.24 31.66 -42.83
CA LEU A 134 2.26 33.06 -43.23
C LEU A 134 3.43 33.39 -44.18
N PHE A 135 4.62 32.81 -43.99
CA PHE A 135 5.72 32.98 -44.95
C PHE A 135 5.54 32.16 -46.23
N LEU A 136 4.88 31.00 -46.18
CA LEU A 136 4.54 30.23 -47.37
C LEU A 136 3.52 30.93 -48.28
N GLN A 137 2.63 31.76 -47.71
CA GLN A 137 1.72 32.61 -48.48
C GLN A 137 2.48 33.65 -49.33
N ASP A 138 3.54 34.25 -48.78
CA ASP A 138 4.33 35.28 -49.48
C ASP A 138 5.42 34.66 -50.36
N CYS A 139 5.97 33.52 -49.96
CA CYS A 139 7.00 32.78 -50.68
C CYS A 139 6.73 31.26 -50.61
N PRO A 140 6.02 30.69 -51.62
CA PRO A 140 5.70 29.25 -51.64
C PRO A 140 6.93 28.31 -51.65
N TYR A 141 8.11 28.85 -51.94
CA TYR A 141 9.38 28.11 -51.98
C TYR A 141 10.14 28.14 -50.64
N ALA A 142 9.63 28.81 -49.61
CA ALA A 142 10.25 28.85 -48.28
C ALA A 142 9.93 27.58 -47.49
N TYR A 143 10.61 26.47 -47.81
CA TYR A 143 10.36 25.17 -47.19
C TYR A 143 10.51 25.20 -45.67
N TYR A 144 9.48 24.72 -44.97
CA TYR A 144 9.50 24.63 -43.51
C TYR A 144 10.28 23.41 -43.02
N VAL A 145 11.24 23.65 -42.13
CA VAL A 145 12.03 22.61 -41.45
C VAL A 145 11.79 22.71 -39.95
N HIS A 146 11.04 21.75 -39.43
CA HIS A 146 10.79 21.63 -37.99
C HIS A 146 12.04 21.10 -37.27
N CYS A 147 12.41 21.72 -36.14
CA CYS A 147 13.56 21.30 -35.35
C CYS A 147 13.53 19.80 -35.00
N PHE A 148 14.48 19.02 -35.53
CA PHE A 148 14.54 17.57 -35.34
C PHE A 148 14.76 17.16 -33.87
N ALA A 149 15.54 17.94 -33.11
CA ALA A 149 15.72 17.71 -31.68
C ALA A 149 14.41 17.89 -30.90
N HIS A 150 13.63 18.91 -31.23
CA HIS A 150 12.31 19.13 -30.64
C HIS A 150 11.32 18.02 -31.02
N ARG A 151 11.36 17.52 -32.26
CA ARG A 151 10.55 16.35 -32.68
C ARG A 151 10.88 15.10 -31.88
N LEU A 152 12.17 14.81 -31.70
CA LEU A 152 12.62 13.67 -30.93
C LEU A 152 12.17 13.80 -29.47
N GLN A 153 12.31 14.99 -28.88
CA GLN A 153 11.84 15.27 -27.52
C GLN A 153 10.32 15.09 -27.36
N LEU A 154 9.52 15.57 -28.30
CA LEU A 154 8.07 15.38 -28.28
C LEU A 154 7.67 13.90 -28.38
N ALA A 155 8.36 13.13 -29.22
CA ALA A 155 8.13 11.69 -29.35
C ALA A 155 8.50 10.94 -28.06
N LEU A 156 9.65 11.28 -27.44
CA LEU A 156 10.08 10.71 -26.17
C LEU A 156 9.12 11.07 -25.03
N ASN A 157 8.66 12.31 -24.95
CA ASN A 157 7.68 12.74 -23.94
C ASN A 157 6.32 12.07 -24.16
N GLY A 158 5.88 11.92 -25.40
CA GLY A 158 4.67 11.16 -25.75
C GLY A 158 4.78 9.71 -25.27
N ALA A 159 5.87 9.01 -25.62
CA ALA A 159 6.10 7.63 -25.20
C ALA A 159 6.22 7.47 -23.68
N ALA A 160 6.90 8.41 -23.00
CA ALA A 160 7.06 8.39 -21.55
C ALA A 160 5.73 8.60 -20.80
N LYS A 161 4.80 9.38 -21.36
CA LYS A 161 3.47 9.61 -20.78
C LYS A 161 2.57 8.37 -20.79
N GLU A 162 2.75 7.48 -21.77
CA GLU A 162 2.03 6.20 -21.82
C GLU A 162 2.49 5.22 -20.73
N VAL A 163 3.67 5.44 -20.15
CA VAL A 163 4.20 4.63 -19.04
C VAL A 163 3.97 5.37 -17.72
N LYS A 164 2.86 5.05 -17.04
CA LYS A 164 2.41 5.71 -15.80
C LYS A 164 3.53 5.96 -14.78
N TYR A 165 4.38 4.97 -14.51
CA TYR A 165 5.46 5.09 -13.53
C TYR A 165 6.57 6.08 -13.94
N VAL A 166 6.91 6.13 -15.23
CA VAL A 166 7.89 7.08 -15.77
C VAL A 166 7.32 8.50 -15.74
N TRP A 167 6.04 8.66 -16.10
CA TRP A 167 5.36 9.95 -16.01
C TRP A 167 5.31 10.46 -14.57
N LEU A 168 4.90 9.63 -13.61
CA LEU A 168 4.86 9.97 -12.18
C LEU A 168 6.25 10.39 -11.68
N PHE A 169 7.29 9.65 -12.04
CA PHE A 169 8.67 9.99 -11.70
C PHE A 169 9.06 11.40 -12.19
N PHE A 170 8.86 11.71 -13.47
CA PHE A 170 9.21 13.03 -14.00
C PHE A 170 8.33 14.16 -13.45
N SER A 171 7.06 13.87 -13.16
CA SER A 171 6.18 14.83 -12.48
C SER A 171 6.71 15.17 -11.09
N MET A 172 7.07 14.16 -10.31
CA MET A 172 7.61 14.32 -8.96
C MET A 172 8.98 14.99 -8.96
N LEU A 173 9.86 14.62 -9.90
CA LEU A 173 11.15 15.27 -10.09
C LEU A 173 10.97 16.77 -10.40
N ASN A 174 10.00 17.12 -11.23
CA ASN A 174 9.68 18.52 -11.55
C ASN A 174 9.16 19.27 -10.30
N GLU A 175 8.30 18.66 -9.49
CA GLU A 175 7.86 19.24 -8.21
C GLU A 175 9.04 19.51 -7.26
N ILE A 176 9.95 18.54 -7.09
CA ILE A 176 11.15 18.67 -6.27
C ILE A 176 12.02 19.83 -6.78
N VAL A 177 12.28 19.88 -8.08
CA VAL A 177 13.08 20.95 -8.70
C VAL A 177 12.42 22.31 -8.50
N ASN A 178 11.11 22.42 -8.69
CA ASN A 178 10.37 23.66 -8.49
C ASN A 178 10.41 24.10 -7.02
N TYR A 179 10.23 23.16 -6.09
CA TYR A 179 10.32 23.40 -4.66
C TYR A 179 11.71 23.93 -4.26
N MET A 180 12.78 23.28 -4.74
CA MET A 180 14.16 23.71 -4.47
C MET A 180 14.49 25.06 -5.12
N SER A 181 14.00 25.30 -6.34
CA SER A 181 14.29 26.52 -7.11
C SER A 181 13.47 27.72 -6.66
N ALA A 182 12.35 27.51 -5.96
CA ALA A 182 11.51 28.59 -5.42
C ALA A 182 12.17 29.38 -4.27
N SER A 183 13.36 28.97 -3.79
CA SER A 183 14.12 29.72 -2.79
C SER A 183 15.59 29.81 -3.15
N ALA A 184 16.10 31.05 -3.27
CA ALA A 184 17.52 31.32 -3.46
C ALA A 184 18.38 30.73 -2.34
N LYS A 185 17.84 30.63 -1.11
CA LYS A 185 18.52 29.99 0.03
C LYS A 185 18.64 28.47 -0.17
N ARG A 186 17.54 27.78 -0.53
CA ARG A 186 17.55 26.32 -0.79
C ARG A 186 18.44 25.95 -1.97
N HIS A 187 18.42 26.76 -3.03
CA HIS A 187 19.30 26.58 -4.16
C HIS A 187 20.78 26.75 -3.77
N SER A 188 21.08 27.76 -2.95
CA SER A 188 22.46 27.99 -2.45
C SER A 188 22.93 26.88 -1.51
N GLU A 189 22.07 26.38 -0.63
CA GLU A 189 22.37 25.25 0.26
C GLU A 189 22.56 23.95 -0.51
N LEU A 190 21.76 23.66 -1.55
CA LEU A 190 21.95 22.51 -2.44
C LEU A 190 23.32 22.58 -3.13
N VAL A 191 23.73 23.77 -3.61
CA VAL A 191 25.05 23.99 -4.23
C VAL A 191 26.19 23.86 -3.20
N LEU A 192 25.96 24.28 -1.96
CA LEU A 192 26.91 24.16 -0.85
C LEU A 192 27.08 22.69 -0.42
N ARG A 193 25.97 21.95 -0.27
CA ARG A 193 25.96 20.52 0.08
C ARG A 193 26.46 19.62 -1.06
N ARG A 194 26.44 20.07 -2.32
CA ARG A 194 27.11 19.38 -3.44
C ARG A 194 28.63 19.22 -3.26
N LYS A 195 29.25 19.92 -2.30
CA LYS A 195 30.66 19.77 -1.91
C LYS A 195 30.90 18.72 -0.82
N TYR A 196 29.87 18.29 -0.10
CA TYR A 196 29.92 17.19 0.85
C TYR A 196 29.26 15.97 0.20
N GLU A 197 29.76 14.76 0.44
CA GLU A 197 29.06 13.56 -0.02
C GLU A 197 27.73 13.47 0.75
N ILE A 198 26.62 13.67 0.03
CA ILE A 198 25.23 13.52 0.50
C ILE A 198 24.99 12.17 1.21
N HIS A 199 25.89 11.20 0.99
CA HIS A 199 25.95 9.87 1.56
C HIS A 199 26.02 9.84 3.10
N GLU A 200 26.82 10.69 3.76
CA GLU A 200 26.96 10.63 5.23
C GLU A 200 25.69 11.12 5.96
N LEU A 201 25.01 12.14 5.45
CA LEU A 201 23.81 12.73 6.09
C LEU A 201 22.54 11.88 5.95
N LEU A 202 22.48 11.00 4.93
CA LEU A 202 21.37 10.07 4.73
C LEU A 202 21.46 8.84 5.67
N MET A 203 22.69 8.44 6.06
CA MET A 203 22.94 7.22 6.84
C MET A 203 22.61 7.38 8.33
N ASP A 204 22.77 8.57 8.91
CA ASP A 204 22.62 8.81 10.36
C ASP A 204 21.22 9.28 10.79
N GLY A 205 20.27 9.44 9.86
CA GLY A 205 18.91 9.92 10.18
C GLY A 205 18.82 11.39 10.61
N GLU A 206 19.93 12.15 10.48
CA GLU A 206 20.02 13.57 10.84
C GLU A 206 19.12 14.47 9.99
N LEU A 207 18.77 14.05 8.77
CA LEU A 207 17.97 14.87 7.85
C LEU A 207 16.48 14.96 8.25
N GLU A 208 15.91 13.89 8.81
CA GLU A 208 14.54 13.92 9.37
C GLU A 208 14.47 14.85 10.58
N THR A 209 15.49 14.79 11.45
CA THR A 209 15.63 15.68 12.62
C THR A 209 15.85 17.13 12.21
N GLU A 210 16.61 17.38 11.15
CA GLU A 210 16.86 18.73 10.61
C GLU A 210 15.61 19.36 9.98
N ILE A 211 14.76 18.57 9.29
CA ILE A 211 13.45 19.02 8.78
C ILE A 211 12.53 19.38 9.95
N ASP A 212 12.51 18.57 11.00
CA ASP A 212 11.66 18.79 12.18
C ASP A 212 12.08 20.02 13.00
N GLU A 213 13.39 20.26 13.14
CA GLU A 213 13.94 21.37 13.94
C GLU A 213 13.96 22.71 13.20
N ASN A 214 14.20 22.72 11.87
CA ASN A 214 14.45 23.95 11.10
C ASN A 214 13.33 24.34 10.12
N GLY A 215 12.25 23.57 10.03
CA GLY A 215 11.10 23.88 9.18
C GLY A 215 10.30 25.10 9.71
N PRO A 216 10.15 26.20 8.94
CA PRO A 216 9.50 27.42 9.42
C PRO A 216 7.99 27.27 9.69
N THR A 217 7.34 26.26 9.07
CA THR A 217 5.91 25.97 9.25
C THR A 217 5.65 24.46 9.16
N GLN A 218 4.51 24.01 9.71
CA GLN A 218 4.10 22.60 9.67
C GLN A 218 3.88 22.09 8.24
N GLN A 219 3.29 22.91 7.36
CA GLN A 219 3.10 22.57 5.96
C GLN A 219 4.43 22.36 5.22
N PHE A 220 5.44 23.18 5.54
CA PHE A 220 6.78 23.05 4.97
C PHE A 220 7.43 21.70 5.34
N ARG A 221 7.31 21.29 6.61
CA ARG A 221 7.85 20.01 7.09
C ARG A 221 7.19 18.81 6.41
N SER A 222 5.86 18.84 6.30
CA SER A 222 5.07 17.80 5.62
C SER A 222 5.45 17.66 4.14
N GLU A 223 5.57 18.77 3.41
CA GLU A 223 5.99 18.76 2.00
C GLU A 223 7.43 18.26 1.83
N ALA A 224 8.37 18.75 2.67
CA ALA A 224 9.76 18.30 2.63
C ALA A 224 9.90 16.80 2.93
N TYR A 225 9.17 16.30 3.94
CA TYR A 225 9.14 14.89 4.30
C TYR A 225 8.51 14.03 3.19
N LYS A 226 7.43 14.49 2.57
CA LYS A 226 6.82 13.82 1.40
C LYS A 226 7.83 13.64 0.27
N TYR A 227 8.62 14.67 -0.04
CA TYR A 227 9.65 14.58 -1.07
C TYR A 227 10.81 13.66 -0.66
N LEU A 228 11.24 13.71 0.61
CA LEU A 228 12.28 12.83 1.13
C LEU A 228 11.88 11.35 1.01
N VAL A 229 10.68 11.00 1.48
CA VAL A 229 10.14 9.63 1.35
C VAL A 229 10.10 9.21 -0.11
N ALA A 230 9.58 10.08 -0.97
CA ALA A 230 9.49 9.80 -2.40
C ALA A 230 10.87 9.49 -3.02
N ILE A 231 11.90 10.30 -2.77
CA ILE A 231 13.23 10.07 -3.34
C ILE A 231 13.96 8.85 -2.75
N THR A 232 13.57 8.44 -1.53
CA THR A 232 14.09 7.22 -0.88
C THR A 232 13.30 5.95 -1.20
N SER A 233 12.18 6.06 -1.94
CA SER A 233 11.36 4.89 -2.30
C SER A 233 12.04 4.01 -3.36
N PHE A 234 11.87 2.68 -3.25
CA PHE A 234 12.42 1.74 -4.22
C PHE A 234 11.95 2.06 -5.64
N GLU A 235 10.66 2.39 -5.82
CA GLU A 235 10.09 2.72 -7.12
C GLU A 235 10.75 3.95 -7.73
N PHE A 236 11.01 5.00 -6.95
CA PHE A 236 11.69 6.19 -7.45
C PHE A 236 13.14 5.88 -7.85
N VAL A 237 13.87 5.14 -7.00
CA VAL A 237 15.25 4.72 -7.28
C VAL A 237 15.32 3.83 -8.52
N PHE A 238 14.42 2.87 -8.64
CA PHE A 238 14.34 1.96 -9.77
C PHE A 238 14.15 2.75 -11.07
N ILE A 239 13.15 3.65 -11.11
CA ILE A 239 12.88 4.45 -12.30
C ILE A 239 14.02 5.44 -12.57
N LEU A 240 14.62 6.03 -11.53
CA LEU A 240 15.79 6.91 -11.66
C LEU A 240 16.95 6.18 -12.36
N LEU A 241 17.34 5.00 -11.87
CA LEU A 241 18.46 4.23 -12.41
C LEU A 241 18.13 3.66 -13.79
N LEU A 242 16.90 3.19 -14.01
CA LEU A 242 16.43 2.76 -15.31
C LEU A 242 16.50 3.91 -16.34
N MET A 243 15.98 5.08 -15.98
CA MET A 243 15.99 6.26 -16.86
C MET A 243 17.41 6.78 -17.08
N LYS A 244 18.30 6.72 -16.07
CA LYS A 244 19.73 7.03 -16.24
C LYS A 244 20.38 6.14 -17.30
N LYS A 245 20.13 4.81 -17.28
CA LYS A 245 20.66 3.88 -18.30
C LYS A 245 20.03 4.14 -19.68
N VAL A 246 18.71 4.28 -19.76
CA VAL A 246 17.99 4.55 -21.02
C VAL A 246 18.44 5.86 -21.65
N MET A 247 18.47 6.94 -20.85
CA MET A 247 18.89 8.26 -21.32
C MET A 247 20.36 8.25 -21.74
N GLY A 248 21.24 7.56 -20.99
CA GLY A 248 22.65 7.39 -21.36
C GLY A 248 22.84 6.73 -22.73
N ILE A 249 22.05 5.70 -23.06
CA ILE A 249 22.08 5.06 -24.40
C ILE A 249 21.60 6.03 -25.49
N THR A 250 20.59 6.85 -25.20
CA THR A 250 20.00 7.78 -26.18
C THR A 250 20.75 9.11 -26.33
N ASP A 251 21.56 9.50 -25.33
CA ASP A 251 22.29 10.77 -25.31
C ASP A 251 23.24 10.90 -26.51
N PHE A 252 23.92 9.81 -26.85
CA PHE A 252 24.82 9.78 -28.01
C PHE A 252 24.12 10.11 -29.32
N VAL A 253 22.93 9.54 -29.58
CA VAL A 253 22.12 9.86 -30.77
C VAL A 253 21.62 11.29 -30.69
N CYS A 254 21.18 11.76 -29.52
CA CYS A 254 20.71 13.12 -29.33
C CYS A 254 21.80 14.14 -29.69
N GLN A 255 23.03 13.94 -29.21
CA GLN A 255 24.18 14.80 -29.53
C GLN A 255 24.59 14.69 -31.00
N ALA A 256 24.56 13.49 -31.59
CA ALA A 256 24.91 13.30 -32.99
C ALA A 256 23.95 14.03 -33.94
N LEU A 257 22.64 14.00 -33.65
CA LEU A 257 21.62 14.72 -34.44
C LEU A 257 21.74 16.25 -34.33
N GLN A 258 22.49 16.77 -33.37
CA GLN A 258 22.74 18.20 -33.19
C GLN A 258 24.01 18.69 -33.89
N LYS A 259 24.83 17.79 -34.47
CA LYS A 259 26.07 18.18 -35.17
C LYS A 259 25.78 18.81 -36.52
N LYS A 260 26.44 19.95 -36.80
CA LYS A 260 26.27 20.74 -38.04
C LYS A 260 26.65 20.01 -39.33
N ASN A 261 27.54 19.02 -39.24
CA ASN A 261 28.09 18.25 -40.35
C ASN A 261 27.56 16.81 -40.40
N GLN A 262 26.41 16.55 -39.77
CA GLN A 262 25.87 15.20 -39.68
C GLN A 262 25.27 14.77 -41.02
N ASP A 263 25.73 13.63 -41.55
CA ASP A 263 25.12 12.95 -42.69
C ASP A 263 24.10 11.90 -42.23
N ILE A 264 23.07 11.67 -43.08
CA ILE A 264 21.93 10.80 -42.79
C ILE A 264 22.34 9.34 -42.60
N VAL A 265 23.37 8.85 -43.31
CA VAL A 265 23.83 7.46 -43.19
C VAL A 265 24.43 7.22 -41.81
N ASN A 266 25.25 8.16 -41.34
CA ASN A 266 25.83 8.10 -40.00
C ASN A 266 24.75 8.25 -38.91
N ALA A 267 23.75 9.12 -39.12
CA ALA A 267 22.65 9.27 -38.18
C ALA A 267 21.81 7.98 -38.05
N LEU A 268 21.52 7.30 -39.17
CA LEU A 268 20.82 6.02 -39.18
C LEU A 268 21.62 4.91 -38.47
N ASN A 269 22.94 4.89 -38.65
CA ASN A 269 23.81 3.95 -37.96
C ASN A 269 23.75 4.15 -36.43
N TYR A 270 23.80 5.39 -35.95
CA TYR A 270 23.69 5.70 -34.52
C TYR A 270 22.33 5.31 -33.94
N VAL A 271 21.23 5.54 -34.68
CA VAL A 271 19.89 5.08 -34.27
C VAL A 271 19.83 3.55 -34.17
N SER A 272 20.41 2.85 -35.14
CA SER A 272 20.49 1.38 -35.13
C SER A 272 21.26 0.85 -33.92
N GLN A 273 22.40 1.47 -33.60
CA GLN A 273 23.22 1.11 -32.44
C GLN A 273 22.49 1.35 -31.11
N SER A 274 21.86 2.52 -30.91
CA SER A 274 21.09 2.77 -29.69
C SER A 274 19.89 1.82 -29.57
N LYS A 275 19.24 1.45 -30.68
CA LYS A 275 18.17 0.45 -30.66
C LYS A 275 18.69 -0.92 -30.21
N TYR A 276 19.84 -1.35 -30.71
CA TYR A 276 20.48 -2.59 -30.31
C TYR A 276 20.80 -2.59 -28.80
N GLN A 277 21.41 -1.52 -28.29
CA GLN A 277 21.74 -1.40 -26.86
C GLN A 277 20.51 -1.40 -25.95
N LEU A 278 19.43 -0.70 -26.35
CA LEU A 278 18.16 -0.74 -25.61
C LEU A 278 17.54 -2.14 -25.59
N GLN A 279 17.66 -2.89 -26.70
CA GLN A 279 17.18 -4.27 -26.79
C GLN A 279 18.00 -5.19 -25.87
N THR A 280 19.33 -5.05 -25.85
CA THR A 280 20.20 -5.80 -24.93
C THR A 280 19.88 -5.52 -23.46
N LEU A 281 19.67 -4.26 -23.10
CA LEU A 281 19.23 -3.88 -21.74
C LEU A 281 17.90 -4.55 -21.38
N ARG A 282 16.94 -4.57 -22.31
CA ARG A 282 15.62 -5.18 -22.11
C ARG A 282 15.68 -6.70 -21.93
N ASP A 283 16.54 -7.38 -22.68
CA ASP A 283 16.55 -8.84 -22.74
C ASP A 283 17.43 -9.47 -21.65
N GLY A 284 18.42 -8.75 -21.11
CA GLY A 284 19.34 -9.32 -20.11
C GLY A 284 20.02 -8.33 -19.17
N GLY A 285 19.63 -7.04 -19.16
CA GLY A 285 20.26 -6.04 -18.29
C GLY A 285 19.61 -5.85 -16.92
N TRP A 286 18.62 -6.69 -16.56
CA TRP A 286 17.85 -6.55 -15.32
C TRP A 286 18.66 -6.88 -14.07
N ASP A 287 19.45 -7.95 -14.08
CA ASP A 287 20.21 -8.39 -12.90
C ASP A 287 21.22 -7.32 -12.46
N GLU A 288 21.99 -6.77 -13.40
CA GLU A 288 22.94 -5.68 -13.14
C GLU A 288 22.23 -4.40 -12.65
N LEU A 289 21.05 -4.10 -13.20
CA LEU A 289 20.23 -2.98 -12.72
C LEU A 289 19.73 -3.22 -11.30
N PHE A 290 19.26 -4.43 -10.98
CA PHE A 290 18.82 -4.78 -9.63
C PHE A 290 19.97 -4.80 -8.63
N GLU A 291 21.16 -5.23 -9.00
CA GLU A 291 22.36 -5.11 -8.15
C GLU A 291 22.70 -3.64 -7.85
N GLU A 292 22.68 -2.76 -8.88
CA GLU A 292 22.91 -1.31 -8.70
C GLU A 292 21.82 -0.69 -7.80
N ILE A 293 20.56 -1.09 -7.99
CA ILE A 293 19.44 -0.65 -7.14
C ILE A 293 19.60 -1.15 -5.71
N ILE A 294 19.89 -2.43 -5.50
CA ILE A 294 20.05 -3.04 -4.17
C ILE A 294 21.23 -2.40 -3.45
N SER A 295 22.35 -2.14 -4.12
CA SER A 295 23.46 -1.39 -3.53
C SER A 295 23.02 0.01 -3.10
N PHE A 296 22.42 0.77 -4.01
CA PHE A 296 21.95 2.13 -3.74
C PHE A 296 20.88 2.19 -2.65
N VAL A 297 20.00 1.19 -2.59
CA VAL A 297 18.95 1.01 -1.59
C VAL A 297 19.54 0.59 -0.24
N ASN A 298 20.49 -0.34 -0.21
CA ASN A 298 21.17 -0.73 1.03
C ASN A 298 21.91 0.44 1.67
N ASP A 299 22.39 1.37 0.86
CA ASP A 299 23.10 2.58 1.29
C ASP A 299 22.17 3.76 1.60
N MET A 300 20.87 3.71 1.25
CA MET A 300 19.92 4.81 1.50
C MET A 300 18.69 4.47 2.36
N ILE A 301 18.26 3.21 2.41
CA ILE A 301 17.07 2.83 3.17
C ILE A 301 17.44 2.71 4.64
N LEU A 302 16.78 3.53 5.46
CA LEU A 302 16.64 3.35 6.90
C LEU A 302 16.38 1.87 7.22
N ARG A 303 17.41 1.16 7.70
CA ARG A 303 17.21 -0.14 8.33
C ARG A 303 16.38 0.09 9.58
N TYR A 304 15.10 -0.24 9.50
CA TYR A 304 14.26 -0.29 10.68
C TYR A 304 14.79 -1.43 11.56
N ASP A 305 15.46 -1.05 12.64
CA ASP A 305 15.76 -1.98 13.70
C ASP A 305 14.44 -2.37 14.38
N MET A 306 13.82 -3.43 13.88
CA MET A 306 12.61 -4.03 14.45
C MET A 306 12.84 -4.62 15.84
N SER A 307 14.10 -4.68 16.31
CA SER A 307 14.45 -5.05 17.69
C SER A 307 14.52 -3.83 18.64
N ALA A 308 14.51 -2.61 18.11
CA ALA A 308 14.50 -1.40 18.91
C ALA A 308 13.19 -1.32 19.72
N PRO A 309 13.26 -1.01 21.03
CA PRO A 309 12.07 -0.93 21.86
C PRO A 309 11.19 0.25 21.43
N TYR A 310 9.87 0.05 21.45
CA TYR A 310 8.89 1.11 21.28
C TYR A 310 8.84 1.95 22.56
N LYS A 311 9.30 3.21 22.47
CA LYS A 311 9.55 4.09 23.64
C LYS A 311 8.48 5.16 23.89
N HIS A 312 7.51 5.35 22.99
CA HIS A 312 6.56 6.46 23.07
C HIS A 312 5.14 5.99 22.74
N GLY A 313 4.15 6.20 23.61
CA GLY A 313 2.75 5.84 23.34
C GLY A 313 2.25 4.69 24.22
N PHE A 314 1.36 3.87 23.67
CA PHE A 314 0.73 2.72 24.36
C PHE A 314 1.46 1.41 24.01
N GLY A 315 1.52 0.46 24.93
CA GLY A 315 2.14 -0.84 24.69
C GLY A 315 3.66 -0.78 24.65
N LEU A 316 4.24 0.06 25.51
CA LEU A 316 5.70 0.25 25.62
C LEU A 316 6.41 -1.09 25.87
N GLY A 317 7.46 -1.35 25.09
CA GLY A 317 8.25 -2.58 25.19
C GLY A 317 8.90 -2.98 23.87
N THR A 318 9.39 -4.22 23.83
CA THR A 318 10.03 -4.81 22.63
C THR A 318 9.00 -5.58 21.81
N ALA A 319 8.61 -5.01 20.67
CA ALA A 319 7.77 -5.68 19.69
C ALA A 319 8.57 -6.78 18.97
N ARG A 320 7.97 -7.95 18.75
CA ARG A 320 8.52 -8.99 17.87
C ARG A 320 7.42 -9.89 17.32
N GLY A 321 7.66 -10.47 16.14
CA GLY A 321 6.86 -11.57 15.62
C GLY A 321 7.08 -12.87 16.41
N GLY A 322 6.25 -13.89 16.16
CA GLY A 322 6.38 -15.17 16.87
C GLY A 322 7.62 -15.98 16.49
N VAL A 323 8.16 -15.81 15.28
CA VAL A 323 9.43 -16.41 14.82
C VAL A 323 10.34 -15.31 14.24
N PRO A 324 11.08 -14.56 15.08
CA PRO A 324 11.85 -13.39 14.64
C PRO A 324 12.95 -13.68 13.61
N SER A 325 13.44 -14.92 13.55
CA SER A 325 14.50 -15.34 12.63
C SER A 325 13.98 -15.88 11.29
N ALA A 326 12.65 -15.95 11.09
CA ALA A 326 12.07 -16.39 9.83
C ALA A 326 12.33 -15.38 8.71
N ARG A 327 12.46 -15.88 7.47
CA ARG A 327 12.46 -15.03 6.28
C ARG A 327 11.02 -14.65 5.93
N ILE A 328 10.83 -13.46 5.35
CA ILE A 328 9.52 -12.96 4.92
C ILE A 328 9.60 -12.70 3.42
N ALA A 329 8.68 -13.32 2.67
CA ALA A 329 8.40 -12.98 1.28
C ALA A 329 7.04 -12.26 1.23
N VAL A 330 6.99 -11.09 0.59
CA VAL A 330 5.80 -10.23 0.56
C VAL A 330 5.19 -10.23 -0.83
N TYR A 331 3.95 -10.69 -0.94
CA TYR A 331 3.17 -10.68 -2.17
C TYR A 331 2.01 -9.68 -2.01
N LYS A 332 2.12 -8.52 -2.65
CA LYS A 332 1.13 -7.43 -2.53
C LYS A 332 -0.03 -7.68 -3.50
N VAL A 333 -1.19 -8.05 -2.95
CA VAL A 333 -2.41 -8.35 -3.71
C VAL A 333 -3.59 -7.42 -3.41
N CYS A 334 -3.38 -6.45 -2.52
CA CYS A 334 -4.39 -5.51 -2.09
C CYS A 334 -3.96 -4.08 -2.40
N TRP A 335 -4.92 -3.32 -2.89
CA TRP A 335 -4.80 -1.92 -3.30
C TRP A 335 -5.94 -1.11 -2.65
N SER A 336 -6.03 0.18 -2.97
CA SER A 336 -7.05 1.07 -2.41
C SER A 336 -8.49 0.66 -2.76
N ASP A 337 -8.68 -0.07 -3.85
CA ASP A 337 -9.97 -0.59 -4.34
C ASP A 337 -10.25 -2.04 -3.91
N GLY A 338 -9.35 -2.65 -3.12
CA GLY A 338 -9.52 -3.97 -2.53
C GLY A 338 -8.47 -4.97 -2.99
N CYS A 339 -8.79 -6.25 -2.88
CA CYS A 339 -7.90 -7.35 -3.27
C CYS A 339 -8.62 -8.18 -4.34
N ASP A 340 -8.13 -8.14 -5.57
CA ASP A 340 -8.73 -8.86 -6.69
C ASP A 340 -8.42 -10.36 -6.61
N ASP A 341 -9.38 -11.20 -7.01
CA ASP A 341 -9.24 -12.65 -7.00
C ASP A 341 -8.09 -13.11 -7.95
N ALA A 342 -7.86 -12.39 -9.06
CA ALA A 342 -6.75 -12.67 -9.98
C ALA A 342 -5.38 -12.41 -9.34
N ASP A 343 -5.22 -11.29 -8.65
CA ASP A 343 -3.98 -10.94 -7.95
C ASP A 343 -3.68 -11.93 -6.82
N VAL A 344 -4.72 -12.33 -6.06
CA VAL A 344 -4.61 -13.33 -5.00
C VAL A 344 -4.14 -14.68 -5.56
N LEU A 345 -4.73 -15.15 -6.66
CA LEU A 345 -4.33 -16.42 -7.28
C LEU A 345 -2.91 -16.36 -7.85
N ALA A 346 -2.52 -15.26 -8.50
CA ALA A 346 -1.16 -15.06 -9.00
C ALA A 346 -0.12 -15.12 -7.86
N ALA A 347 -0.40 -14.44 -6.74
CA ALA A 347 0.47 -14.50 -5.57
C ALA A 347 0.57 -15.88 -4.95
N PHE A 348 -0.51 -16.67 -4.92
CA PHE A 348 -0.42 -18.06 -4.49
C PHE A 348 0.47 -18.88 -5.42
N ASP A 349 0.34 -18.72 -6.74
CA ASP A 349 1.15 -19.45 -7.72
C ASP A 349 2.64 -19.13 -7.56
N ASP A 350 2.98 -17.83 -7.50
CA ASP A 350 4.35 -17.37 -7.27
C ASP A 350 4.90 -17.82 -5.91
N ALA A 351 4.14 -17.67 -4.82
CA ALA A 351 4.59 -18.10 -3.50
C ALA A 351 4.86 -19.61 -3.43
N ILE A 352 4.02 -20.41 -4.08
CA ILE A 352 4.21 -21.85 -4.19
C ILE A 352 5.46 -22.17 -5.01
N ALA A 353 5.67 -21.49 -6.13
CA ALA A 353 6.82 -21.68 -7.02
C ALA A 353 8.14 -21.26 -6.36
N ASP A 354 8.13 -20.16 -5.60
CA ASP A 354 9.27 -19.65 -4.83
C ASP A 354 9.64 -20.56 -3.65
N GLY A 355 8.76 -21.51 -3.29
CA GLY A 355 9.02 -22.52 -2.26
C GLY A 355 8.84 -22.00 -0.83
N VAL A 356 7.86 -21.12 -0.59
CA VAL A 356 7.56 -20.66 0.78
C VAL A 356 7.13 -21.81 1.69
N ASP A 357 7.45 -21.73 2.98
CA ASP A 357 7.12 -22.79 3.93
C ASP A 357 5.66 -22.76 4.41
N ILE A 358 5.12 -21.56 4.64
CA ILE A 358 3.78 -21.29 5.18
C ILE A 358 3.28 -19.98 4.60
N ILE A 359 1.99 -19.92 4.27
CA ILE A 359 1.33 -18.70 3.79
C ILE A 359 0.46 -18.11 4.90
N SER A 360 0.60 -16.81 5.14
CA SER A 360 -0.25 -16.03 6.04
C SER A 360 -1.15 -15.10 5.22
N ALA A 361 -2.45 -15.38 5.18
CA ALA A 361 -3.39 -14.60 4.37
C ALA A 361 -4.53 -14.04 5.21
N SER A 362 -4.41 -12.76 5.57
CA SER A 362 -5.41 -12.03 6.35
C SER A 362 -6.48 -11.37 5.46
N LEU A 363 -7.04 -12.14 4.52
CA LEU A 363 -7.92 -11.68 3.44
C LEU A 363 -9.26 -12.43 3.43
N GLY A 364 -10.31 -11.83 2.85
CA GLY A 364 -11.60 -12.50 2.63
C GLY A 364 -12.73 -11.55 2.21
N ARG A 365 -13.60 -11.97 1.28
CA ARG A 365 -14.73 -11.15 0.79
C ARG A 365 -16.09 -11.53 1.38
N GLY A 366 -16.34 -12.83 1.59
CA GLY A 366 -17.63 -13.36 2.05
C GLY A 366 -17.67 -14.88 1.97
N PRO A 367 -18.76 -15.53 2.43
CA PRO A 367 -18.91 -16.96 2.33
C PRO A 367 -19.19 -17.38 0.89
N LEU A 368 -18.14 -17.79 0.19
CA LEU A 368 -18.21 -18.29 -1.18
C LEU A 368 -17.97 -19.80 -1.19
N ASP A 369 -18.61 -20.47 -2.15
CA ASP A 369 -18.29 -21.86 -2.49
C ASP A 369 -16.78 -22.05 -2.74
N TYR A 370 -16.22 -23.23 -2.42
CA TYR A 370 -14.78 -23.46 -2.49
C TYR A 370 -14.17 -23.14 -3.86
N PHE A 371 -14.86 -23.45 -4.96
CA PHE A 371 -14.33 -23.19 -6.31
C PHE A 371 -14.80 -21.86 -6.92
N LYS A 372 -15.40 -21.01 -6.08
CA LYS A 372 -15.65 -19.59 -6.38
C LYS A 372 -14.79 -18.65 -5.50
N SER A 373 -13.92 -19.21 -4.68
CA SER A 373 -13.06 -18.47 -3.75
C SER A 373 -11.60 -18.62 -4.14
N ALA A 374 -10.94 -17.53 -4.53
CA ALA A 374 -9.51 -17.50 -4.80
C ALA A 374 -8.70 -18.02 -3.60
N MET A 375 -9.12 -17.68 -2.38
CA MET A 375 -8.51 -18.15 -1.15
C MET A 375 -8.58 -19.68 -1.00
N ALA A 376 -9.74 -20.28 -1.27
CA ALA A 376 -9.91 -21.73 -1.15
C ALA A 376 -9.15 -22.47 -2.25
N ILE A 377 -9.16 -21.97 -3.49
CA ILE A 377 -8.41 -22.55 -4.62
C ILE A 377 -6.90 -22.45 -4.36
N GLY A 378 -6.37 -21.23 -4.12
CA GLY A 378 -4.95 -21.00 -3.87
C GLY A 378 -4.40 -21.82 -2.69
N SER A 379 -5.14 -21.85 -1.58
CA SER A 379 -4.74 -22.66 -0.41
C SER A 379 -4.83 -24.17 -0.64
N PHE A 380 -5.69 -24.64 -1.56
CA PHE A 380 -5.74 -26.05 -1.94
C PHE A 380 -4.46 -26.43 -2.69
N HIS A 381 -4.06 -25.64 -3.68
CA HIS A 381 -2.80 -25.84 -4.40
C HIS A 381 -1.58 -25.75 -3.49
N ALA A 382 -1.55 -24.79 -2.56
CA ALA A 382 -0.50 -24.69 -1.55
C ALA A 382 -0.41 -25.95 -0.68
N THR A 383 -1.57 -26.46 -0.22
CA THR A 383 -1.64 -27.68 0.61
C THR A 383 -1.05 -28.89 -0.11
N ARG A 384 -1.35 -29.06 -1.41
CA ARG A 384 -0.81 -30.15 -2.24
C ARG A 384 0.71 -30.08 -2.40
N LYS A 385 1.29 -28.90 -2.25
CA LYS A 385 2.73 -28.67 -2.27
C LYS A 385 3.37 -28.66 -0.88
N GLY A 386 2.63 -29.07 0.15
CA GLY A 386 3.14 -29.16 1.53
C GLY A 386 3.19 -27.82 2.27
N ILE A 387 2.45 -26.82 1.79
CA ILE A 387 2.44 -25.46 2.32
C ILE A 387 1.11 -25.20 3.03
N LEU A 388 1.16 -24.97 4.34
CA LEU A 388 -0.04 -24.62 5.11
C LEU A 388 -0.41 -23.16 4.85
N THR A 389 -1.70 -22.91 4.61
CA THR A 389 -2.25 -21.55 4.58
C THR A 389 -3.03 -21.27 5.87
N SER A 390 -2.61 -20.22 6.59
CA SER A 390 -3.34 -19.63 7.72
C SER A 390 -4.20 -18.47 7.23
N ASN A 391 -5.48 -18.48 7.58
CA ASN A 391 -6.49 -17.53 7.15
C ASN A 391 -7.20 -16.88 8.34
N SER A 392 -7.50 -15.59 8.22
CA SER A 392 -8.41 -14.92 9.15
C SER A 392 -9.85 -15.43 9.00
N ALA A 393 -10.56 -15.67 10.10
CA ALA A 393 -11.95 -16.15 10.08
C ALA A 393 -12.95 -15.13 9.48
N GLY A 394 -12.65 -13.83 9.56
CA GLY A 394 -13.52 -12.73 9.13
C GLY A 394 -13.94 -11.84 10.30
N ASN A 395 -14.42 -10.63 9.99
CA ASN A 395 -14.81 -9.61 10.99
C ASN A 395 -16.31 -9.24 10.90
N ARG A 396 -17.19 -10.21 10.60
CA ARG A 396 -18.64 -9.98 10.43
C ARG A 396 -19.51 -10.67 11.49
N GLY A 397 -18.93 -11.06 12.62
CA GLY A 397 -19.69 -11.60 13.75
C GLY A 397 -20.58 -10.56 14.46
N PRO A 398 -21.28 -10.96 15.54
CA PRO A 398 -21.22 -12.26 16.21
C PRO A 398 -22.26 -13.26 15.67
N GLN A 399 -23.01 -12.91 14.62
CA GLN A 399 -24.06 -13.79 14.11
C GLN A 399 -23.50 -15.11 13.58
N PRO A 400 -24.24 -16.24 13.70
CA PRO A 400 -23.83 -17.53 13.14
C PRO A 400 -23.55 -17.46 11.63
N SER A 401 -22.71 -18.37 11.14
CA SER A 401 -22.40 -18.56 9.70
C SER A 401 -21.84 -17.32 9.00
N THR A 402 -21.04 -16.52 9.71
CA THR A 402 -20.44 -15.26 9.20
C THR A 402 -18.98 -15.42 8.75
N LEU A 403 -18.43 -16.64 8.79
CA LEU A 403 -17.07 -16.95 8.35
C LEU A 403 -16.84 -16.63 6.87
N THR A 404 -15.63 -16.16 6.54
CA THR A 404 -15.20 -15.95 5.15
C THR A 404 -14.23 -17.02 4.65
N ASN A 405 -13.43 -17.60 5.54
CA ASN A 405 -12.45 -18.64 5.21
C ASN A 405 -12.69 -19.89 6.06
N PHE A 406 -13.18 -20.94 5.41
CA PHE A 406 -13.62 -22.17 6.08
C PHE A 406 -13.24 -23.45 5.33
N ALA A 407 -12.34 -23.35 4.34
CA ALA A 407 -11.87 -24.50 3.57
C ALA A 407 -11.18 -25.54 4.48
N PRO A 408 -11.54 -26.84 4.39
CA PRO A 408 -11.00 -27.90 5.26
C PRO A 408 -9.53 -28.24 5.05
N TRP A 409 -8.82 -27.62 4.11
CA TRP A 409 -7.37 -27.75 3.92
C TRP A 409 -6.59 -26.54 4.45
N SER A 410 -7.27 -25.48 4.86
CA SER A 410 -6.67 -24.28 5.45
C SER A 410 -6.93 -24.19 6.96
N LEU A 411 -6.14 -23.37 7.67
CA LEU A 411 -6.35 -23.02 9.06
C LEU A 411 -7.18 -21.72 9.15
N SER A 412 -8.32 -21.74 9.82
CA SER A 412 -9.21 -20.58 10.03
C SER A 412 -9.13 -20.08 11.47
N VAL A 413 -8.79 -18.80 11.65
CA VAL A 413 -8.36 -18.25 12.94
C VAL A 413 -9.29 -17.15 13.44
N ALA A 414 -9.90 -17.37 14.60
CA ALA A 414 -10.73 -16.39 15.30
C ALA A 414 -9.89 -15.40 16.12
N ALA A 415 -10.45 -14.21 16.38
CA ALA A 415 -9.80 -13.16 17.18
C ALA A 415 -10.24 -13.23 18.64
N SER A 416 -9.29 -13.47 19.52
CA SER A 416 -9.46 -13.38 20.97
C SER A 416 -8.86 -12.09 21.53
N THR A 417 -9.39 -11.66 22.67
CA THR A 417 -8.83 -10.57 23.47
C THR A 417 -7.56 -10.99 24.20
N ILE A 418 -6.74 -9.99 24.50
CA ILE A 418 -5.63 -10.09 25.47
C ILE A 418 -6.04 -9.40 26.77
N ASP A 419 -5.21 -9.55 27.80
CA ASP A 419 -5.41 -8.92 29.10
C ASP A 419 -5.23 -7.40 29.07
N ARG A 420 -4.50 -6.84 28.10
CA ARG A 420 -4.47 -5.39 27.86
C ARG A 420 -5.79 -4.88 27.26
N THR A 421 -6.38 -3.86 27.87
CA THR A 421 -7.49 -3.06 27.31
C THR A 421 -7.28 -1.57 27.56
N PHE A 422 -8.16 -0.72 27.02
CA PHE A 422 -8.06 0.74 27.05
C PHE A 422 -9.27 1.38 27.70
N SER A 423 -9.02 2.37 28.55
CA SER A 423 -10.06 3.23 29.16
C SER A 423 -9.81 4.68 28.77
N THR A 424 -10.83 5.32 28.19
CA THR A 424 -10.83 6.74 27.79
C THR A 424 -11.95 7.46 28.51
N LYS A 425 -11.58 8.15 29.59
CA LYS A 425 -12.56 8.85 30.44
C LYS A 425 -13.07 10.13 29.76
N VAL A 426 -14.31 10.47 30.08
CA VAL A 426 -14.96 11.72 29.70
C VAL A 426 -15.48 12.37 30.97
N ARG A 427 -15.05 13.59 31.28
CA ARG A 427 -15.59 14.38 32.40
C ARG A 427 -16.41 15.54 31.87
N LEU A 428 -17.63 15.67 32.35
CA LEU A 428 -18.52 16.78 32.02
C LEU A 428 -18.32 17.96 32.98
N GLY A 429 -18.86 19.14 32.65
CA GLY A 429 -18.81 20.33 33.50
C GLY A 429 -19.61 20.23 34.82
N ASN A 430 -20.43 19.19 34.98
CA ASN A 430 -21.11 18.85 36.24
C ASN A 430 -20.33 17.81 37.06
N ASP A 431 -19.03 17.66 36.79
CA ASP A 431 -18.09 16.71 37.42
C ASP A 431 -18.42 15.22 37.27
N HIS A 432 -19.46 14.85 36.51
CA HIS A 432 -19.74 13.45 36.21
C HIS A 432 -18.66 12.90 35.27
N ILE A 433 -18.17 11.71 35.60
CA ILE A 433 -17.14 11.01 34.83
C ILE A 433 -17.73 9.74 34.24
N TYR A 434 -17.63 9.60 32.93
CA TYR A 434 -17.99 8.41 32.19
C TYR A 434 -16.74 7.70 31.72
N GLU A 435 -16.75 6.37 31.82
CA GLU A 435 -15.65 5.52 31.40
C GLU A 435 -15.99 4.92 30.04
N GLY A 436 -15.39 5.47 28.99
CA GLY A 436 -15.49 4.99 27.63
C GLY A 436 -14.24 4.27 27.16
N ILE A 437 -14.20 3.93 25.88
CA ILE A 437 -13.16 3.10 25.28
C ILE A 437 -12.69 3.73 23.96
N SER A 438 -11.40 3.94 23.80
CA SER A 438 -10.73 4.32 22.54
C SER A 438 -9.22 4.21 22.71
N ILE A 439 -8.45 4.37 21.64
CA ILE A 439 -7.00 4.55 21.69
C ILE A 439 -6.72 6.04 21.46
N ASN A 440 -7.03 6.84 22.48
CA ASN A 440 -6.91 8.28 22.47
C ASN A 440 -5.51 8.71 22.91
N SER A 441 -4.64 9.01 21.94
CA SER A 441 -3.28 9.51 22.21
C SER A 441 -3.23 11.01 22.49
N PHE A 442 -4.31 11.74 22.25
CA PHE A 442 -4.38 13.19 22.50
C PHE A 442 -4.36 13.50 24.00
N ASP A 443 -3.41 14.33 24.42
CA ASP A 443 -3.38 14.90 25.76
C ASP A 443 -3.85 16.36 25.71
N LEU A 444 -5.10 16.57 26.11
CA LEU A 444 -5.71 17.90 26.16
C LEU A 444 -5.30 18.70 27.40
N LYS A 445 -4.34 18.23 28.22
CA LYS A 445 -3.87 18.90 29.44
C LYS A 445 -5.01 19.38 30.35
N ASN A 446 -6.05 18.54 30.46
CA ASN A 446 -7.29 18.80 31.20
C ASN A 446 -8.11 20.02 30.72
N GLN A 447 -7.90 20.49 29.49
CA GLN A 447 -8.73 21.55 28.90
C GLN A 447 -10.18 21.08 28.68
N THR A 448 -11.13 22.00 28.85
CA THR A 448 -12.56 21.77 28.65
C THR A 448 -13.01 22.43 27.35
N PHE A 449 -13.87 21.73 26.60
CA PHE A 449 -14.43 22.19 25.33
C PHE A 449 -15.96 22.19 25.40
N PRO A 450 -16.66 23.10 24.70
CA PRO A 450 -18.11 23.05 24.59
C PRO A 450 -18.59 21.75 23.94
N LEU A 451 -19.73 21.21 24.38
CA LEU A 451 -20.38 20.06 23.75
C LEU A 451 -21.52 20.51 22.83
N ILE A 452 -21.82 19.69 21.83
CA ILE A 452 -23.00 19.80 20.99
C ILE A 452 -23.47 18.42 20.55
N TYR A 453 -24.77 18.21 20.44
CA TYR A 453 -25.31 16.99 19.86
C TYR A 453 -25.33 17.09 18.34
N GLY A 454 -24.88 16.05 17.62
CA GLY A 454 -24.77 16.07 16.16
C GLY A 454 -26.10 16.34 15.45
N GLY A 455 -27.23 15.90 16.03
CA GLY A 455 -28.56 16.18 15.47
C GLY A 455 -28.95 17.66 15.47
N ASP A 456 -28.36 18.46 16.37
CA ASP A 456 -28.61 19.91 16.47
C ASP A 456 -27.65 20.73 15.60
N ALA A 457 -26.68 20.07 14.96
CA ALA A 457 -25.64 20.68 14.15
C ALA A 457 -25.77 20.31 12.66
N ALA A 458 -26.99 20.10 12.16
CA ALA A 458 -27.20 19.65 10.79
C ALA A 458 -26.76 20.70 9.74
N ASN A 459 -25.98 20.26 8.76
CA ASN A 459 -25.62 21.06 7.59
C ASN A 459 -26.81 21.20 6.63
N THR A 460 -27.70 22.15 6.94
CA THR A 460 -28.91 22.41 6.14
C THR A 460 -28.60 22.97 4.75
N SER A 461 -27.42 23.58 4.57
CA SER A 461 -26.98 24.12 3.27
C SER A 461 -26.78 23.01 2.24
N ASP A 462 -26.30 21.84 2.67
CA ASP A 462 -26.14 20.65 1.83
C ASP A 462 -27.32 19.65 1.98
N ARG A 463 -28.49 20.14 2.40
CA ARG A 463 -29.74 19.38 2.54
C ARG A 463 -29.68 18.21 3.53
N PHE A 464 -28.74 18.22 4.48
CA PHE A 464 -28.78 17.28 5.59
C PHE A 464 -29.82 17.72 6.64
N SER A 465 -30.45 16.73 7.25
CA SER A 465 -31.38 16.90 8.37
C SER A 465 -30.76 16.42 9.68
N SER A 466 -31.37 16.78 10.80
CA SER A 466 -31.02 16.27 12.13
C SER A 466 -30.97 14.74 12.20
N SER A 467 -31.83 14.04 11.44
CA SER A 467 -31.86 12.57 11.42
C SER A 467 -30.64 11.93 10.74
N LYS A 468 -29.88 12.68 9.94
CA LYS A 468 -28.60 12.25 9.37
C LYS A 468 -27.41 12.80 10.16
N ALA A 469 -27.47 14.07 10.57
CA ALA A 469 -26.40 14.74 11.31
C ALA A 469 -26.11 14.11 12.67
N ARG A 470 -27.13 13.50 13.32
CA ARG A 470 -26.95 12.71 14.55
C ARG A 470 -25.89 11.60 14.43
N TYR A 471 -25.63 11.09 13.22
CA TYR A 471 -24.63 10.04 12.99
C TYR A 471 -23.24 10.60 12.69
N CYS A 472 -23.09 11.91 12.54
CA CYS A 472 -21.81 12.57 12.24
C CYS A 472 -21.12 11.98 11.01
N ILE A 473 -21.89 11.64 9.97
CA ILE A 473 -21.34 11.20 8.69
C ILE A 473 -20.71 12.39 7.94
N THR A 474 -19.86 12.09 6.96
CA THR A 474 -19.19 13.08 6.12
C THR A 474 -20.19 14.13 5.59
N ASP A 475 -19.79 15.41 5.66
CA ASP A 475 -20.54 16.61 5.27
C ASP A 475 -21.87 16.91 6.00
N SER A 476 -22.33 16.02 6.89
CA SER A 476 -23.63 16.19 7.57
C SER A 476 -23.66 17.25 8.68
N LEU A 477 -22.49 17.69 9.15
CA LEU A 477 -22.34 18.64 10.26
C LEU A 477 -22.03 20.05 9.75
N ASP A 478 -22.75 21.07 10.26
CA ASP A 478 -22.47 22.47 9.97
C ASP A 478 -21.19 22.91 10.67
N LYS A 479 -20.18 23.26 9.86
CA LYS A 479 -18.84 23.67 10.32
C LYS A 479 -18.90 24.85 11.29
N ASN A 480 -19.83 25.78 11.13
CA ASN A 480 -19.95 26.95 12.00
C ASN A 480 -20.47 26.59 13.39
N LEU A 481 -21.30 25.54 13.48
CA LEU A 481 -21.90 25.11 14.75
C LEU A 481 -20.96 24.22 15.57
N VAL A 482 -20.12 23.41 14.91
CA VAL A 482 -19.28 22.39 15.57
C VAL A 482 -17.81 22.77 15.74
N LYS A 483 -17.32 23.81 15.04
CA LYS A 483 -15.90 24.18 15.08
C LYS A 483 -15.38 24.35 16.52
N GLY A 484 -14.39 23.57 16.90
CA GLY A 484 -13.77 23.59 18.24
C GLY A 484 -14.62 22.98 19.37
N LYS A 485 -15.74 22.32 19.07
CA LYS A 485 -16.61 21.66 20.06
C LYS A 485 -16.42 20.14 20.07
N ILE A 486 -16.81 19.50 21.16
CA ILE A 486 -16.95 18.05 21.24
C ILE A 486 -18.36 17.67 20.77
N VAL A 487 -18.44 16.86 19.70
CA VAL A 487 -19.73 16.46 19.12
C VAL A 487 -20.17 15.09 19.65
N LEU A 488 -21.39 14.96 20.17
CA LEU A 488 -21.99 13.66 20.50
C LEU A 488 -22.69 13.06 19.27
N CYS A 489 -22.29 11.84 18.91
CA CYS A 489 -22.73 11.10 17.73
C CYS A 489 -23.43 9.79 18.16
N ASP A 490 -24.54 9.46 17.50
CA ASP A 490 -25.41 8.32 17.85
C ASP A 490 -24.93 6.97 17.30
N LEU A 491 -23.81 6.95 16.59
CA LEU A 491 -23.26 5.74 16.00
C LEU A 491 -21.73 5.80 16.04
N LEU A 492 -21.12 4.61 15.96
CA LEU A 492 -19.71 4.49 15.62
C LEU A 492 -19.44 5.13 14.25
N THR A 493 -18.60 6.15 14.21
CA THR A 493 -18.16 6.86 12.99
C THR A 493 -16.64 6.82 12.89
N SER A 494 -16.07 6.86 11.69
CA SER A 494 -14.60 6.92 11.49
C SER A 494 -13.96 8.16 12.12
N GLY A 495 -14.75 9.20 12.37
CA GLY A 495 -14.28 10.51 12.83
C GLY A 495 -13.99 11.48 11.69
N GLU A 496 -14.11 11.05 10.44
CA GLU A 496 -13.89 11.88 9.24
C GLU A 496 -14.88 13.05 9.16
N GLY A 497 -16.18 12.81 9.38
CA GLY A 497 -17.20 13.87 9.41
C GLY A 497 -16.90 14.96 10.44
N PRO A 498 -16.71 14.61 11.74
CA PRO A 498 -16.27 15.58 12.75
C PRO A 498 -14.96 16.32 12.41
N LEU A 499 -13.97 15.62 11.85
CA LEU A 499 -12.69 16.17 11.43
C LEU A 499 -12.85 17.23 10.34
N LEU A 500 -13.54 16.91 9.25
CA LEU A 500 -13.79 17.83 8.13
C LEU A 500 -14.66 19.03 8.53
N ALA A 501 -15.50 18.85 9.55
CA ALA A 501 -16.29 19.91 10.15
C ALA A 501 -15.51 20.75 11.19
N ARG A 502 -14.24 20.42 11.45
CA ARG A 502 -13.33 21.09 12.39
C ARG A 502 -13.76 21.01 13.86
N ALA A 503 -14.40 19.91 14.25
CA ALA A 503 -14.70 19.62 15.65
C ALA A 503 -13.42 19.55 16.49
N GLY A 504 -13.51 19.89 17.78
CA GLY A 504 -12.40 19.73 18.74
C GLY A 504 -12.27 18.31 19.30
N GLY A 505 -13.29 17.49 19.12
CA GLY A 505 -13.36 16.09 19.55
C GLY A 505 -14.75 15.52 19.29
N PHE A 506 -14.96 14.25 19.59
CA PHE A 506 -16.28 13.65 19.46
C PHE A 506 -16.50 12.46 20.40
N LEU A 507 -17.75 12.25 20.78
CA LEU A 507 -18.21 11.13 21.58
C LEU A 507 -19.12 10.27 20.72
N MET A 508 -19.03 8.96 20.87
CA MET A 508 -19.90 8.01 20.19
C MET A 508 -20.62 7.16 21.21
N GLN A 509 -21.81 6.69 20.87
CA GLN A 509 -22.54 5.73 21.68
C GLN A 509 -22.90 4.48 20.89
N VAL A 510 -22.77 3.32 21.51
CA VAL A 510 -23.11 2.01 20.94
C VAL A 510 -23.77 1.11 21.99
N PRO A 511 -24.59 0.12 21.58
CA PRO A 511 -25.21 -0.82 22.51
C PRO A 511 -24.22 -1.51 23.44
N GLN A 512 -23.05 -1.88 22.93
CA GLN A 512 -21.94 -2.43 23.70
C GLN A 512 -20.63 -1.80 23.24
N ALA A 513 -19.95 -1.08 24.12
CA ALA A 513 -18.71 -0.36 23.80
C ALA A 513 -17.43 -1.23 23.89
N ARG A 514 -17.58 -2.53 24.08
CA ARG A 514 -16.49 -3.44 24.44
C ARG A 514 -15.64 -3.82 23.22
N ASP A 515 -14.32 -3.86 23.39
CA ASP A 515 -13.35 -4.36 22.40
C ASP A 515 -13.26 -3.62 21.05
N LEU A 516 -13.90 -2.45 20.95
CA LEU A 516 -13.96 -1.62 19.74
C LEU A 516 -13.03 -0.41 19.78
N ALA A 517 -12.16 -0.29 20.80
CA ALA A 517 -11.16 0.77 20.85
C ALA A 517 -10.34 0.84 19.54
N ARG A 518 -10.25 2.04 18.99
CA ARG A 518 -9.39 2.36 17.86
C ARG A 518 -8.83 3.77 18.01
N SER A 519 -7.81 4.06 17.23
CA SER A 519 -7.30 5.41 17.03
C SER A 519 -8.25 6.19 16.13
N PHE A 520 -8.58 7.42 16.53
CA PHE A 520 -9.46 8.33 15.79
C PHE A 520 -8.73 9.62 15.46
N PRO A 521 -9.07 10.34 14.37
CA PRO A 521 -8.34 11.52 13.93
C PRO A 521 -8.48 12.75 14.85
N LEU A 522 -9.41 12.71 15.82
CA LEU A 522 -9.61 13.72 16.85
C LEU A 522 -9.74 13.05 18.23
N PRO A 523 -9.61 13.80 19.34
CA PRO A 523 -9.92 13.29 20.67
C PRO A 523 -11.30 12.66 20.70
N ALA A 524 -11.38 11.38 21.05
CA ALA A 524 -12.63 10.63 20.98
C ALA A 524 -12.76 9.57 22.07
N SER A 525 -14.00 9.29 22.46
CA SER A 525 -14.33 8.18 23.34
C SER A 525 -15.64 7.50 22.90
N LEU A 526 -15.64 6.16 22.91
CA LEU A 526 -16.81 5.33 22.67
C LEU A 526 -17.48 4.97 24.00
N LEU A 527 -18.77 5.21 24.11
CA LEU A 527 -19.56 5.09 25.32
C LEU A 527 -20.69 4.07 25.13
N SER A 528 -21.24 3.55 26.23
CA SER A 528 -22.48 2.78 26.17
C SER A 528 -23.68 3.70 25.86
N LEU A 529 -24.79 3.13 25.39
CA LEU A 529 -26.03 3.89 25.16
C LEU A 529 -26.52 4.61 26.41
N ASP A 530 -26.39 4.01 27.59
CA ASP A 530 -26.84 4.64 28.84
C ASP A 530 -25.99 5.89 29.15
N GLN A 531 -24.67 5.75 29.06
CA GLN A 531 -23.73 6.87 29.26
C GLN A 531 -23.95 7.97 28.21
N GLY A 532 -24.13 7.61 26.94
CA GLY A 532 -24.39 8.56 25.86
C GLY A 532 -25.73 9.29 26.03
N SER A 533 -26.78 8.59 26.45
CA SER A 533 -28.09 9.16 26.78
C SER A 533 -28.01 10.15 27.93
N ASP A 534 -27.23 9.86 28.97
CA ASP A 534 -27.05 10.78 30.09
C ASP A 534 -26.25 12.03 29.71
N ILE A 535 -25.25 11.90 28.84
CA ILE A 535 -24.54 13.05 28.27
C ILE A 535 -25.47 13.88 27.37
N TYR A 536 -26.32 13.25 26.57
CA TYR A 536 -27.34 13.95 25.77
C TYR A 536 -28.29 14.76 26.65
N LYS A 537 -28.77 14.19 27.76
CA LYS A 537 -29.60 14.91 28.76
C LYS A 537 -28.82 16.08 29.39
N TYR A 538 -27.54 15.91 29.69
CA TYR A 538 -26.69 16.99 30.18
C TYR A 538 -26.58 18.14 29.17
N ILE A 539 -26.33 17.82 27.89
CA ILE A 539 -26.26 18.81 26.81
C ILE A 539 -27.55 19.65 26.76
N ASN A 540 -28.71 19.02 26.91
CA ASN A 540 -30.01 19.69 26.87
C ASN A 540 -30.41 20.43 28.16
N SER A 541 -29.75 20.16 29.29
CA SER A 541 -30.08 20.78 30.58
C SER A 541 -29.13 21.93 30.97
N SER A 542 -27.99 22.06 30.29
CA SER A 542 -27.05 23.16 30.49
C SER A 542 -27.14 24.19 29.36
N ARG A 543 -27.03 25.49 29.69
CA ARG A 543 -26.90 26.55 28.67
C ARG A 543 -25.52 26.57 28.01
N GLU A 544 -24.51 26.09 28.72
CA GLU A 544 -23.12 26.01 28.27
C GLU A 544 -22.56 24.63 28.64
N PRO A 545 -22.98 23.56 27.94
CA PRO A 545 -22.48 22.23 28.22
C PRO A 545 -20.99 22.15 27.83
N ILE A 546 -20.15 21.70 28.76
CA ILE A 546 -18.69 21.57 28.57
C ILE A 546 -18.19 20.21 29.05
N GLY A 547 -17.02 19.81 28.56
CA GLY A 547 -16.40 18.55 28.97
C GLY A 547 -14.98 18.36 28.45
N THR A 548 -14.34 17.32 28.95
CA THR A 548 -12.96 16.95 28.65
C THR A 548 -12.90 15.47 28.30
N ILE A 549 -12.22 15.15 27.19
CA ILE A 549 -11.86 13.79 26.82
C ILE A 549 -10.41 13.57 27.27
N PHE A 550 -10.16 12.57 28.11
CA PHE A 550 -8.83 12.29 28.62
C PHE A 550 -8.04 11.40 27.67
N LYS A 551 -6.70 11.50 27.72
CA LYS A 551 -5.81 10.49 27.14
C LYS A 551 -6.17 9.11 27.70
N SER A 552 -6.10 8.08 26.87
CA SER A 552 -6.43 6.73 27.32
C SER A 552 -5.43 6.21 28.36
N ASN A 553 -5.89 5.32 29.22
CA ASN A 553 -5.06 4.51 30.11
C ASN A 553 -5.10 3.05 29.69
N GLU A 554 -3.95 2.38 29.76
CA GLU A 554 -3.88 0.93 29.64
C GLU A 554 -4.34 0.30 30.96
N VAL A 555 -5.26 -0.63 30.86
CA VAL A 555 -5.86 -1.33 32.00
C VAL A 555 -5.83 -2.83 31.76
N ASN A 556 -5.81 -3.61 32.84
CA ASN A 556 -5.82 -5.06 32.79
C ASN A 556 -7.26 -5.60 32.84
N GLY A 557 -7.72 -6.15 31.72
CA GLY A 557 -9.02 -6.77 31.54
C GLY A 557 -9.09 -8.18 32.13
N LYS A 558 -9.70 -8.30 33.31
CA LYS A 558 -9.82 -9.57 34.06
C LYS A 558 -10.61 -10.69 33.38
N LEU A 559 -11.36 -10.37 32.32
CA LEU A 559 -12.20 -11.33 31.60
C LEU A 559 -11.50 -11.98 30.40
N ALA A 560 -10.33 -11.46 29.99
CA ALA A 560 -9.57 -12.05 28.89
C ALA A 560 -9.02 -13.44 29.27
N PRO A 561 -8.85 -14.36 28.30
CA PRO A 561 -9.22 -14.24 26.89
C PRO A 561 -10.68 -14.67 26.63
N TYR A 562 -11.35 -13.97 25.73
CA TYR A 562 -12.64 -14.35 25.15
C TYR A 562 -12.68 -13.87 23.69
N ILE A 563 -13.65 -14.37 22.92
CA ILE A 563 -13.82 -13.98 21.52
C ILE A 563 -14.64 -12.71 21.43
N THR A 564 -14.11 -11.74 20.69
CA THR A 564 -14.74 -10.44 20.44
C THR A 564 -15.91 -10.56 19.45
N ASP A 565 -16.90 -9.67 19.57
CA ASP A 565 -18.13 -9.69 18.77
C ASP A 565 -17.86 -9.65 17.27
N PHE A 566 -16.91 -8.83 16.82
CA PHE A 566 -16.65 -8.69 15.38
C PHE A 566 -16.11 -9.98 14.76
N SER A 567 -15.41 -10.84 15.51
CA SER A 567 -14.83 -12.05 14.94
C SER A 567 -15.96 -12.90 14.34
N SER A 568 -15.81 -13.40 13.12
CA SER A 568 -16.86 -14.20 12.48
C SER A 568 -17.09 -15.52 13.23
N ARG A 569 -18.30 -16.09 13.09
CA ARG A 569 -18.74 -17.33 13.74
C ARG A 569 -19.10 -18.42 12.74
N GLY A 570 -18.84 -19.66 13.16
CA GLY A 570 -19.42 -20.84 12.53
C GLY A 570 -20.94 -20.92 12.69
N PRO A 571 -21.59 -21.99 12.20
CA PRO A 571 -21.00 -23.14 11.50
C PRO A 571 -20.39 -22.78 10.13
N ASN A 572 -19.66 -23.73 9.55
CA ASN A 572 -19.17 -23.60 8.18
C ASN A 572 -20.37 -23.50 7.21
N PRO A 573 -20.49 -22.40 6.43
CA PRO A 573 -21.68 -22.13 5.62
C PRO A 573 -21.79 -23.02 4.37
N ILE A 574 -20.71 -23.66 3.93
CA ILE A 574 -20.70 -24.56 2.77
C ILE A 574 -20.72 -26.02 3.22
N SER A 575 -19.85 -26.39 4.17
CA SER A 575 -19.76 -27.77 4.68
C SER A 575 -20.01 -27.80 6.19
N PRO A 576 -21.28 -27.75 6.67
CA PRO A 576 -21.60 -27.68 8.10
C PRO A 576 -21.11 -28.90 8.90
N LYS A 577 -20.69 -29.97 8.21
CA LYS A 577 -20.05 -31.17 8.79
C LYS A 577 -18.57 -30.97 9.15
N ILE A 578 -17.98 -29.80 8.90
CA ILE A 578 -16.62 -29.43 9.30
C ILE A 578 -16.70 -28.23 10.24
N LEU A 579 -16.23 -28.41 11.48
CA LEU A 579 -16.22 -27.36 12.48
C LEU A 579 -15.28 -26.22 12.08
N LYS A 580 -15.78 -24.98 12.12
CA LYS A 580 -15.01 -23.76 11.94
C LYS A 580 -15.51 -22.67 12.90
N PRO A 581 -14.67 -21.69 13.30
CA PRO A 581 -13.23 -21.60 13.03
C PRO A 581 -12.45 -22.75 13.69
N ASP A 582 -11.17 -22.94 13.34
CA ASP A 582 -10.40 -24.07 13.87
C ASP A 582 -9.88 -23.83 15.29
N LEU A 583 -9.42 -22.59 15.54
CA LEU A 583 -8.91 -22.12 16.83
C LEU A 583 -8.99 -20.59 16.91
N ALA A 584 -8.69 -20.05 18.09
CA ALA A 584 -8.55 -18.62 18.32
C ALA A 584 -7.09 -18.23 18.62
N ALA A 585 -6.72 -17.01 18.25
CA ALA A 585 -5.43 -16.41 18.59
C ALA A 585 -5.61 -14.92 18.97
N PRO A 586 -4.61 -14.27 19.60
CA PRO A 586 -4.68 -12.85 19.94
C PRO A 586 -4.94 -11.98 18.70
N GLY A 587 -6.05 -11.25 18.70
CA GLY A 587 -6.46 -10.43 17.55
C GLY A 587 -7.06 -9.08 17.92
N VAL A 588 -7.09 -8.71 19.20
CA VAL A 588 -7.62 -7.43 19.68
C VAL A 588 -6.50 -6.64 20.31
N TYR A 589 -6.39 -5.35 19.93
CA TYR A 589 -5.38 -4.42 20.44
C TYR A 589 -3.95 -4.90 20.24
N ILE A 590 -3.64 -5.39 19.04
CA ILE A 590 -2.31 -5.88 18.71
C ILE A 590 -1.45 -4.71 18.24
N LEU A 591 -0.32 -4.51 18.91
CA LEU A 591 0.70 -3.54 18.53
C LEU A 591 1.66 -4.19 17.53
N ALA A 592 1.81 -3.57 16.35
CA ALA A 592 2.73 -4.04 15.31
C ALA A 592 3.31 -2.85 14.52
N ALA A 593 4.30 -3.12 13.68
CA ALA A 593 4.91 -2.12 12.82
C ALA A 593 3.86 -1.48 11.89
N TRP A 594 4.05 -0.20 11.62
CA TRP A 594 3.13 0.61 10.83
C TRP A 594 3.92 1.54 9.90
N PRO A 595 3.45 1.79 8.66
CA PRO A 595 4.16 2.69 7.76
C PRO A 595 4.30 4.09 8.37
N PRO A 596 5.50 4.71 8.33
CA PRO A 596 5.75 6.03 8.93
C PRO A 596 5.09 7.19 8.16
N ILE A 597 4.30 6.88 7.13
CA ILE A 597 3.53 7.81 6.31
C ILE A 597 2.02 7.60 6.44
N ALA A 598 1.60 6.48 7.02
CA ALA A 598 0.19 6.14 7.13
C ALA A 598 -0.35 6.71 8.44
N PRO A 599 -1.43 7.52 8.39
CA PRO A 599 -2.08 8.03 9.59
C PRO A 599 -2.51 6.90 10.51
N VAL A 600 -2.36 7.12 11.82
CA VAL A 600 -2.64 6.07 12.81
C VAL A 600 -4.13 5.75 12.95
N SER A 601 -4.99 6.70 12.58
CA SER A 601 -6.44 6.47 12.43
C SER A 601 -6.84 5.86 11.08
N GLY A 602 -5.94 5.88 10.09
CA GLY A 602 -6.23 5.50 8.70
C GLY A 602 -6.98 6.56 7.88
N ILE A 603 -7.21 7.76 8.43
CA ILE A 603 -7.84 8.90 7.72
C ILE A 603 -6.76 9.82 7.19
N GLU A 604 -6.80 10.17 5.89
CA GLU A 604 -5.74 10.92 5.22
C GLU A 604 -5.44 12.29 5.85
N GLU A 605 -6.47 12.95 6.41
CA GLU A 605 -6.33 14.25 7.05
C GLU A 605 -5.80 14.19 8.51
N ASP A 606 -5.58 13.00 9.07
CA ASP A 606 -4.91 12.83 10.37
C ASP A 606 -3.39 12.87 10.18
N ASP A 607 -2.74 13.85 10.80
CA ASP A 607 -1.31 14.11 10.64
C ASP A 607 -0.42 13.25 11.57
N ARG A 608 -1.02 12.45 12.46
CA ARG A 608 -0.28 11.62 13.40
C ARG A 608 0.22 10.35 12.72
N VAL A 609 1.54 10.31 12.53
CA VAL A 609 2.26 9.13 12.05
C VAL A 609 3.11 8.52 13.17
N PHE A 610 3.06 7.19 13.31
CA PHE A 610 3.88 6.44 14.26
C PHE A 610 4.47 5.22 13.56
N LYS A 611 5.66 4.77 14.01
CA LYS A 611 6.32 3.55 13.52
C LYS A 611 5.57 2.26 13.93
N PHE A 612 4.66 2.37 14.88
CA PHE A 612 3.82 1.27 15.37
C PHE A 612 2.38 1.74 15.51
N ASN A 613 1.44 0.82 15.31
CA ASN A 613 0.02 1.08 15.50
C ASN A 613 -0.63 -0.08 16.26
N ILE A 614 -1.75 0.21 16.92
CA ILE A 614 -2.56 -0.76 17.65
C ILE A 614 -3.87 -0.94 16.93
N ILE A 615 -4.09 -2.15 16.39
CA ILE A 615 -5.27 -2.48 15.61
C ILE A 615 -5.87 -3.82 16.05
N SER A 616 -7.13 -4.03 15.68
CA SER A 616 -7.90 -5.22 16.03
C SER A 616 -8.48 -5.86 14.76
N GLY A 617 -8.55 -7.18 14.74
CA GLY A 617 -9.11 -7.96 13.65
C GLY A 617 -8.68 -9.42 13.70
N THR A 618 -9.46 -10.30 13.06
CA THR A 618 -8.98 -11.66 12.74
C THR A 618 -7.75 -11.63 11.83
N SER A 619 -7.56 -10.52 11.09
CA SER A 619 -6.34 -10.19 10.36
C SER A 619 -5.08 -10.11 11.24
N MET A 620 -5.22 -9.80 12.53
CA MET A 620 -4.11 -9.79 13.50
C MET A 620 -3.95 -11.15 14.19
N ALA A 621 -5.04 -11.92 14.33
CA ALA A 621 -5.00 -13.27 14.88
C ALA A 621 -4.34 -14.28 13.91
N CYS A 622 -4.64 -14.16 12.62
CA CYS A 622 -4.06 -14.98 11.55
C CYS A 622 -2.52 -15.08 11.62
N PRO A 623 -1.74 -13.98 11.64
CA PRO A 623 -0.28 -14.06 11.69
C PRO A 623 0.27 -14.61 13.01
N HIS A 624 -0.47 -14.52 14.14
CA HIS A 624 -0.07 -15.22 15.37
C HIS A 624 -0.15 -16.75 15.19
N ALA A 625 -1.22 -17.24 14.57
CA ALA A 625 -1.36 -18.66 14.25
C ALA A 625 -0.36 -19.11 13.19
N THR A 626 -0.08 -18.28 12.17
CA THR A 626 0.99 -18.53 11.19
C THR A 626 2.35 -18.67 11.86
N ALA A 627 2.67 -17.79 12.81
CA ALA A 627 3.95 -17.85 13.52
C ALA A 627 4.05 -19.13 14.36
N ALA A 628 2.97 -19.55 15.03
CA ALA A 628 2.96 -20.83 15.74
C ALA A 628 3.10 -22.02 14.78
N ALA A 629 2.48 -21.97 13.61
CA ALA A 629 2.64 -22.99 12.58
C ALA A 629 4.09 -23.06 12.07
N ALA A 630 4.73 -21.90 11.85
CA ALA A 630 6.13 -21.82 11.43
C ALA A 630 7.07 -22.32 12.53
N TYR A 631 6.76 -22.01 13.78
CA TYR A 631 7.46 -22.55 14.94
C TYR A 631 7.36 -24.08 14.97
N VAL A 632 6.17 -24.67 14.82
CA VAL A 632 6.01 -26.12 14.71
C VAL A 632 6.82 -26.69 13.55
N LYS A 633 6.73 -26.11 12.35
CA LYS A 633 7.47 -26.58 11.16
C LYS A 633 8.99 -26.51 11.34
N SER A 634 9.51 -25.57 12.13
CA SER A 634 10.95 -25.52 12.44
C SER A 634 11.45 -26.70 13.27
N PHE A 635 10.60 -27.30 14.11
CA PHE A 635 10.90 -28.52 14.85
C PHE A 635 10.51 -29.79 14.08
N GLN A 636 9.56 -29.67 13.16
CA GLN A 636 8.98 -30.78 12.40
C GLN A 636 8.96 -30.48 10.89
N PRO A 637 10.13 -30.40 10.22
CA PRO A 637 10.22 -29.89 8.84
C PRO A 637 9.50 -30.76 7.80
N SER A 638 9.34 -32.05 8.08
CA SER A 638 8.70 -33.03 7.19
C SER A 638 7.20 -33.15 7.37
N TRP A 639 6.60 -32.41 8.31
CA TRP A 639 5.16 -32.52 8.56
C TRP A 639 4.33 -31.89 7.46
N THR A 640 3.24 -32.58 7.12
CA THR A 640 2.24 -32.07 6.18
C THR A 640 1.52 -30.85 6.77
N PRO A 641 0.86 -30.03 5.92
CA PRO A 641 -0.03 -28.96 6.39
C PRO A 641 -1.10 -29.46 7.36
N ALA A 642 -1.65 -30.65 7.12
CA ALA A 642 -2.68 -31.26 7.96
C ALA A 642 -2.12 -31.66 9.34
N ALA A 643 -0.91 -32.23 9.39
CA ALA A 643 -0.21 -32.55 10.63
C ALA A 643 0.08 -31.30 11.48
N ILE A 644 0.61 -30.24 10.87
CA ILE A 644 0.87 -28.96 11.55
C ILE A 644 -0.44 -28.39 12.08
N ARG A 645 -1.49 -28.31 11.25
CA ARG A 645 -2.80 -27.83 11.69
C ARG A 645 -3.37 -28.69 12.82
N SER A 646 -3.29 -30.01 12.71
CA SER A 646 -3.75 -30.92 13.76
C SER A 646 -3.06 -30.60 15.08
N SER A 647 -1.75 -30.40 15.07
CA SER A 647 -0.99 -30.10 16.29
C SER A 647 -1.43 -28.80 16.97
N LEU A 648 -1.74 -27.76 16.18
CA LEU A 648 -2.22 -26.47 16.70
C LEU A 648 -3.62 -26.59 17.30
N ILE A 649 -4.50 -27.36 16.64
CA ILE A 649 -5.88 -27.59 17.07
C ILE A 649 -5.92 -28.44 18.34
N THR A 650 -5.23 -29.59 18.36
CA THR A 650 -5.35 -30.56 19.47
C THR A 650 -4.66 -30.14 20.77
N THR A 651 -3.74 -29.18 20.68
CA THR A 651 -3.01 -28.62 21.83
C THR A 651 -3.54 -27.27 22.31
N ALA A 652 -4.55 -26.71 21.62
CA ALA A 652 -5.20 -25.46 21.98
C ALA A 652 -5.79 -25.54 23.40
N LYS A 653 -5.69 -24.43 24.14
CA LYS A 653 -6.25 -24.31 25.49
C LYS A 653 -7.77 -24.08 25.39
N PRO A 654 -8.61 -24.91 26.03
CA PRO A 654 -10.06 -24.69 26.04
C PRO A 654 -10.41 -23.28 26.53
N MET A 655 -11.41 -22.68 25.91
CA MET A 655 -11.93 -21.35 26.27
C MET A 655 -13.25 -21.47 27.03
N ARG A 656 -13.64 -20.37 27.66
CA ARG A 656 -14.82 -20.26 28.52
C ARG A 656 -16.09 -20.05 27.70
N SER A 657 -16.98 -21.03 27.68
CA SER A 657 -18.28 -20.93 27.00
C SER A 657 -19.27 -19.99 27.70
N ASP A 658 -19.06 -19.64 28.97
CA ASP A 658 -19.89 -18.66 29.66
C ASP A 658 -19.66 -17.22 29.17
N LEU A 659 -18.46 -16.94 28.64
CA LEU A 659 -18.14 -15.65 28.01
C LEU A 659 -18.44 -15.65 26.50
N ASN A 660 -18.49 -16.82 25.88
CA ASN A 660 -18.83 -17.01 24.48
C ASN A 660 -19.84 -18.17 24.33
N PRO A 661 -21.15 -17.90 24.43
CA PRO A 661 -22.19 -18.93 24.35
C PRO A 661 -22.25 -19.69 23.02
N GLU A 662 -21.71 -19.12 21.94
CA GLU A 662 -21.56 -19.82 20.64
C GLU A 662 -20.48 -20.93 20.70
N ALA A 663 -19.72 -21.01 21.79
CA ALA A 663 -18.72 -22.03 22.09
C ALA A 663 -17.75 -22.30 20.92
N GLU A 664 -17.65 -23.53 20.43
CA GLU A 664 -16.74 -23.91 19.35
C GLU A 664 -17.02 -23.18 18.02
N PHE A 665 -18.23 -22.66 17.79
CA PHE A 665 -18.46 -21.78 16.63
C PHE A 665 -17.83 -20.39 16.79
N ALA A 666 -17.40 -20.01 17.99
CA ALA A 666 -16.61 -18.80 18.24
C ALA A 666 -15.11 -19.06 18.24
N TYR A 667 -14.65 -20.07 18.98
CA TYR A 667 -13.22 -20.28 19.26
C TYR A 667 -12.63 -21.58 18.71
N GLY A 668 -13.42 -22.39 17.99
CA GLY A 668 -12.96 -23.70 17.51
C GLY A 668 -12.50 -24.58 18.66
N SER A 669 -11.26 -25.08 18.61
CA SER A 669 -10.69 -25.90 19.69
C SER A 669 -10.23 -25.11 20.91
N GLY A 670 -10.15 -23.78 20.80
CA GLY A 670 -9.76 -22.87 21.88
C GLY A 670 -8.60 -21.96 21.51
N LEU A 671 -7.92 -21.42 22.53
CA LEU A 671 -6.82 -20.48 22.35
C LEU A 671 -5.52 -21.21 22.00
N LEU A 672 -4.87 -20.73 20.94
CA LEU A 672 -3.56 -21.19 20.46
C LEU A 672 -2.54 -21.38 21.60
N ASN A 673 -1.81 -22.50 21.56
CA ASN A 673 -0.77 -22.83 22.54
C ASN A 673 0.56 -23.20 21.88
N PRO A 674 1.41 -22.21 21.54
CA PRO A 674 2.64 -22.46 20.78
C PRO A 674 3.67 -23.35 21.48
N LEU A 675 3.62 -23.45 22.82
CA LEU A 675 4.58 -24.26 23.58
C LEU A 675 4.29 -25.76 23.51
N LYS A 676 3.01 -26.14 23.41
CA LYS A 676 2.62 -27.56 23.31
C LYS A 676 2.55 -28.05 21.86
N ALA A 677 2.26 -27.16 20.91
CA ALA A 677 2.02 -27.54 19.51
C ALA A 677 3.16 -28.32 18.82
N PRO A 678 4.46 -28.05 19.05
CA PRO A 678 5.53 -28.83 18.40
C PRO A 678 5.60 -30.29 18.85
N PHE A 679 5.00 -30.62 19.99
CA PHE A 679 5.04 -31.94 20.62
C PHE A 679 3.63 -32.39 21.04
N PRO A 680 2.71 -32.60 20.08
CA PRO A 680 1.31 -32.86 20.35
C PRO A 680 1.04 -34.31 20.79
N GLY A 681 2.01 -35.22 20.69
CA GLY A 681 1.84 -36.65 20.96
C GLY A 681 1.21 -37.41 19.80
N LEU A 682 -0.02 -37.04 19.41
CA LEU A 682 -0.72 -37.60 18.25
C LEU A 682 -1.18 -36.51 17.29
N ILE A 683 -1.24 -36.84 16.01
CA ILE A 683 -1.77 -35.97 14.94
C ILE A 683 -2.82 -36.69 14.09
N TYR A 684 -3.78 -35.92 13.60
CA TYR A 684 -4.77 -36.32 12.60
C TYR A 684 -4.28 -35.86 11.22
N ASP A 685 -3.58 -36.74 10.53
CA ASP A 685 -3.02 -36.44 9.21
C ASP A 685 -4.06 -36.65 8.10
N ILE A 686 -3.95 -35.91 7.00
CA ILE A 686 -4.89 -35.94 5.87
C ILE A 686 -4.11 -35.86 4.56
N ASP A 687 -4.31 -36.86 3.70
CA ASP A 687 -3.67 -36.92 2.38
C ASP A 687 -4.50 -36.16 1.33
N GLU A 688 -3.88 -35.79 0.20
CA GLU A 688 -4.55 -35.09 -0.91
C GLU A 688 -5.83 -35.82 -1.37
N LEU A 689 -5.75 -37.16 -1.50
CA LEU A 689 -6.87 -37.99 -1.93
C LEU A 689 -8.06 -37.94 -0.95
N ASP A 690 -7.83 -37.66 0.32
CA ASP A 690 -8.91 -37.55 1.30
C ASP A 690 -9.68 -36.23 1.14
N TYR A 691 -9.02 -35.15 0.75
CA TYR A 691 -9.70 -33.92 0.34
C TYR A 691 -10.50 -34.11 -0.95
N VAL A 692 -9.99 -34.89 -1.91
CA VAL A 692 -10.72 -35.23 -3.14
C VAL A 692 -11.97 -36.06 -2.82
N LYS A 693 -11.85 -37.09 -1.95
CA LYS A 693 -13.00 -37.86 -1.45
C LYS A 693 -14.03 -36.97 -0.78
N PHE A 694 -13.58 -36.06 0.09
CA PHE A 694 -14.43 -35.09 0.76
C PHE A 694 -15.21 -34.22 -0.25
N LEU A 695 -14.52 -33.67 -1.26
CA LEU A 695 -15.15 -32.85 -2.29
C LEU A 695 -16.13 -33.65 -3.16
N CYS A 696 -15.81 -34.90 -3.51
CA CYS A 696 -16.77 -35.79 -4.18
C CYS A 696 -18.02 -36.01 -3.31
N GLY A 697 -17.85 -36.21 -2.00
CA GLY A 697 -18.93 -36.38 -1.04
C GLY A 697 -19.80 -35.13 -0.83
N GLU A 698 -19.23 -33.93 -1.02
CA GLU A 698 -19.96 -32.66 -1.02
C GLU A 698 -20.73 -32.41 -2.33
N GLY A 699 -20.54 -33.26 -3.35
CA GLY A 699 -21.25 -33.18 -4.63
C GLY A 699 -20.51 -32.43 -5.75
N TYR A 700 -19.23 -32.14 -5.58
CA TYR A 700 -18.42 -31.54 -6.66
C TYR A 700 -18.20 -32.55 -7.79
N THR A 701 -18.33 -32.09 -9.05
CA THR A 701 -18.22 -32.96 -10.22
C THR A 701 -16.77 -33.36 -10.51
N THR A 702 -16.58 -34.58 -11.03
CA THR A 702 -15.28 -35.07 -11.51
C THR A 702 -14.58 -34.07 -12.43
N LYS A 703 -15.30 -33.48 -13.40
CA LYS A 703 -14.73 -32.53 -14.35
C LYS A 703 -14.14 -31.29 -13.65
N LEU A 704 -14.85 -30.76 -12.65
CA LEU A 704 -14.37 -29.60 -11.90
C LEU A 704 -13.15 -29.95 -11.05
N LEU A 705 -13.15 -31.13 -10.42
CA LEU A 705 -12.00 -31.61 -9.65
C LEU A 705 -10.78 -31.85 -10.53
N GLN A 706 -10.95 -32.42 -11.74
CA GLN A 706 -9.86 -32.59 -12.70
C GLN A 706 -9.25 -31.24 -13.11
N ILE A 707 -10.08 -30.21 -13.32
CA ILE A 707 -9.60 -28.86 -13.64
C ILE A 707 -8.79 -28.28 -12.47
N VAL A 708 -9.31 -28.34 -11.24
CA VAL A 708 -8.66 -27.74 -10.07
C VAL A 708 -7.42 -28.53 -9.62
N THR A 709 -7.47 -29.87 -9.67
CA THR A 709 -6.32 -30.69 -9.28
C THR A 709 -5.28 -30.81 -10.40
N GLY A 710 -5.65 -30.60 -11.66
CA GLY A 710 -4.81 -30.92 -12.81
C GLY A 710 -4.56 -32.42 -13.00
N ILE A 711 -5.29 -33.29 -12.30
CA ILE A 711 -5.12 -34.75 -12.36
C ILE A 711 -6.28 -35.35 -13.15
N ASN A 712 -6.04 -35.68 -14.42
CA ASN A 712 -7.05 -36.24 -15.32
C ASN A 712 -7.56 -37.63 -14.92
N SER A 713 -6.81 -38.37 -14.10
CA SER A 713 -7.20 -39.70 -13.62
C SER A 713 -8.13 -39.67 -12.39
N ILE A 714 -8.40 -38.50 -11.81
CA ILE A 714 -9.36 -38.41 -10.70
C ILE A 714 -10.76 -38.64 -11.25
N SER A 715 -11.51 -39.56 -10.62
CA SER A 715 -12.93 -39.72 -10.85
C SER A 715 -13.68 -40.01 -9.55
N CYS A 716 -14.73 -39.22 -9.26
CA CYS A 716 -15.61 -39.49 -8.13
C CYS A 716 -16.37 -40.82 -8.25
N SER A 717 -16.43 -41.45 -9.44
CA SER A 717 -17.02 -42.78 -9.61
C SER A 717 -16.08 -43.92 -9.23
N GLU A 718 -14.76 -43.70 -9.26
CA GLU A 718 -13.74 -44.72 -8.99
C GLU A 718 -13.11 -44.56 -7.60
N VAL A 719 -13.11 -43.33 -7.08
CA VAL A 719 -12.77 -43.05 -5.70
C VAL A 719 -13.83 -43.73 -4.83
N ASN A 720 -13.42 -44.73 -4.05
CA ASN A 720 -14.33 -45.47 -3.18
C ASN A 720 -14.93 -44.52 -2.11
N ILE A 721 -16.10 -43.94 -2.39
CA ILE A 721 -16.88 -43.08 -1.46
C ILE A 721 -17.57 -43.95 -0.40
N ASN A 722 -16.85 -44.90 0.20
CA ASN A 722 -17.34 -45.66 1.34
C ASN A 722 -17.40 -44.80 2.61
N GLY A 723 -16.77 -43.61 2.60
CA GLY A 723 -16.79 -42.64 3.70
C GLY A 723 -17.68 -41.45 3.42
N THR A 724 -18.35 -40.94 4.45
CA THR A 724 -19.14 -39.71 4.38
C THR A 724 -18.23 -38.48 4.44
N VAL A 725 -18.74 -37.30 4.04
CA VAL A 725 -18.05 -36.00 4.26
C VAL A 725 -17.56 -35.85 5.71
N SER A 726 -18.32 -36.38 6.66
CA SER A 726 -18.00 -36.37 8.10
C SER A 726 -16.77 -37.23 8.49
N ASP A 727 -16.37 -38.16 7.62
CA ASP A 727 -15.24 -39.08 7.83
C ASP A 727 -13.89 -38.52 7.36
N LEU A 728 -13.85 -37.27 6.84
CA LEU A 728 -12.57 -36.56 6.70
C LEU A 728 -11.84 -36.62 8.04
N ASN A 729 -10.55 -36.99 8.03
CA ASN A 729 -9.76 -37.25 9.24
C ASN A 729 -9.39 -35.95 9.99
N TYR A 730 -10.39 -35.15 10.30
CA TYR A 730 -10.28 -33.83 10.89
C TYR A 730 -10.20 -33.94 12.42
N PRO A 731 -9.39 -33.09 13.11
CA PRO A 731 -9.15 -33.14 14.56
C PRO A 731 -10.33 -32.65 15.42
N SER A 732 -11.54 -32.57 14.87
CA SER A 732 -12.79 -32.21 15.56
C SER A 732 -13.97 -32.97 15.00
N PHE A 733 -15.06 -32.98 15.75
CA PHE A 733 -16.30 -33.69 15.41
C PHE A 733 -17.48 -32.74 15.49
N ILE A 734 -18.37 -32.80 14.49
CA ILE A 734 -19.59 -31.99 14.48
C ILE A 734 -20.77 -32.78 13.92
N ILE A 735 -21.90 -32.68 14.58
CA ILE A 735 -23.18 -33.25 14.16
C ILE A 735 -24.20 -32.12 14.06
N SER A 736 -24.85 -32.02 12.91
CA SER A 736 -26.09 -31.27 12.74
C SER A 736 -27.26 -32.19 13.00
N SER A 737 -28.12 -31.85 13.96
CA SER A 737 -29.33 -32.61 14.29
C SER A 737 -30.57 -31.72 14.13
N PRO A 738 -31.68 -32.24 13.57
CA PRO A 738 -32.97 -31.57 13.69
C PRO A 738 -33.34 -31.40 15.19
N PRO A 739 -34.11 -30.34 15.53
CA PRO A 739 -34.55 -30.10 16.89
C PRO A 739 -35.42 -31.27 17.38
N SER A 740 -35.21 -31.68 18.62
CA SER A 740 -35.99 -32.72 19.29
C SER A 740 -35.98 -34.12 18.66
N GLU A 741 -35.13 -34.37 17.66
CA GLU A 741 -34.93 -35.69 17.10
C GLU A 741 -33.73 -36.40 17.73
N SER A 742 -33.84 -37.73 17.83
CA SER A 742 -32.71 -38.56 18.24
C SER A 742 -31.76 -38.72 17.07
N PHE A 743 -30.47 -38.46 17.30
CA PHE A 743 -29.43 -38.68 16.31
C PHE A 743 -28.45 -39.76 16.80
N SER A 744 -27.81 -40.43 15.85
CA SER A 744 -26.70 -41.36 16.11
C SER A 744 -25.77 -41.33 14.89
N HIS A 745 -24.50 -40.97 15.12
CA HIS A 745 -23.49 -40.94 14.07
C HIS A 745 -22.20 -41.58 14.56
N VAL A 746 -21.46 -42.22 13.65
CA VAL A 746 -20.18 -42.85 13.91
C VAL A 746 -19.14 -42.18 13.03
N PHE A 747 -18.11 -41.62 13.65
CA PHE A 747 -16.96 -41.03 12.97
C PHE A 747 -15.80 -42.01 12.98
N HIS A 748 -15.13 -42.15 11.84
CA HIS A 748 -13.87 -42.89 11.76
C HIS A 748 -12.70 -41.90 11.77
N ARG A 749 -11.70 -42.15 12.60
CA ARG A 749 -10.48 -41.36 12.65
C ARG A 749 -9.25 -42.24 12.75
N THR A 750 -8.16 -41.72 12.21
CA THR A 750 -6.83 -42.32 12.29
C THR A 750 -5.87 -41.30 12.86
N VAL A 751 -5.12 -41.71 13.87
CA VAL A 751 -4.09 -40.86 14.49
C VAL A 751 -2.72 -41.47 14.26
N THR A 752 -1.75 -40.61 14.01
CA THR A 752 -0.33 -40.98 13.85
C THR A 752 0.42 -40.59 15.12
N ASN A 753 1.20 -41.52 15.68
CA ASN A 753 2.04 -41.24 16.84
C ASN A 753 3.30 -40.46 16.46
N VAL A 754 3.44 -39.26 17.03
CA VAL A 754 4.60 -38.37 16.87
C VAL A 754 5.22 -37.98 18.21
N GLY A 755 4.78 -38.63 19.30
CA GLY A 755 5.26 -38.40 20.66
C GLY A 755 6.36 -39.40 21.04
N SER A 756 6.08 -40.24 22.03
CA SER A 756 7.02 -41.30 22.44
C SER A 756 6.89 -42.53 21.54
N PRO A 757 7.99 -43.17 21.11
CA PRO A 757 7.95 -44.33 20.20
C PRO A 757 7.04 -45.45 20.70
N THR A 758 7.14 -45.77 21.99
CA THR A 758 6.23 -46.70 22.67
C THR A 758 5.36 -45.91 23.63
N SER A 759 4.06 -45.88 23.36
CA SER A 759 3.10 -45.11 24.15
C SER A 759 1.73 -45.75 24.13
N ARG A 760 0.95 -45.50 25.19
CA ARG A 760 -0.41 -46.00 25.34
C ARG A 760 -1.31 -44.84 25.74
N TYR A 761 -2.26 -44.50 24.89
CA TYR A 761 -3.21 -43.43 25.15
C TYR A 761 -4.55 -44.01 25.56
N LYS A 762 -5.14 -43.51 26.65
CA LYS A 762 -6.49 -43.83 27.08
C LYS A 762 -7.43 -42.69 26.69
N ALA A 763 -8.60 -43.03 26.14
CA ALA A 763 -9.63 -42.05 25.84
C ALA A 763 -10.37 -41.61 27.11
N ASN A 764 -10.46 -40.30 27.30
CA ASN A 764 -11.27 -39.64 28.30
C ASN A 764 -12.36 -38.83 27.58
N LEU A 765 -13.62 -39.11 27.89
CA LEU A 765 -14.77 -38.47 27.26
C LEU A 765 -15.42 -37.49 28.23
N ALA A 766 -15.71 -36.29 27.77
CA ALA A 766 -16.49 -35.30 28.50
C ALA A 766 -17.73 -34.96 27.67
N ALA A 767 -18.91 -35.31 28.18
CA ALA A 767 -20.18 -35.06 27.52
C ALA A 767 -21.21 -34.52 28.51
N PRO A 768 -22.03 -33.54 28.13
CA PRO A 768 -23.13 -33.05 28.95
C PRO A 768 -24.30 -34.03 28.95
N PHE A 769 -25.22 -33.86 29.91
CA PHE A 769 -26.43 -34.67 30.00
C PHE A 769 -27.24 -34.63 28.69
N GLY A 770 -27.69 -35.79 28.22
CA GLY A 770 -28.44 -35.96 26.96
C GLY A 770 -27.60 -36.34 25.75
N ILE A 771 -26.27 -36.26 25.83
CA ILE A 771 -25.34 -36.74 24.80
C ILE A 771 -24.56 -37.94 25.33
N ASN A 772 -24.61 -39.05 24.61
CA ASN A 772 -23.85 -40.26 24.91
C ASN A 772 -22.75 -40.46 23.86
N ILE A 773 -21.51 -40.64 24.32
CA ILE A 773 -20.33 -40.76 23.48
C ILE A 773 -19.61 -42.05 23.84
N THR A 774 -19.27 -42.85 22.83
CA THR A 774 -18.49 -44.08 22.99
C THR A 774 -17.38 -44.12 21.96
N VAL A 775 -16.20 -44.57 22.38
CA VAL A 775 -15.01 -44.66 21.54
C VAL A 775 -14.45 -46.08 21.56
N GLU A 776 -14.15 -46.60 20.37
CA GLU A 776 -13.66 -47.98 20.20
C GLU A 776 -12.48 -48.03 19.21
N PRO A 777 -11.32 -48.58 19.60
CA PRO A 777 -10.98 -49.00 20.96
C PRO A 777 -10.88 -47.81 21.92
N SER A 778 -11.08 -48.03 23.23
CA SER A 778 -10.92 -46.98 24.25
C SER A 778 -9.46 -46.72 24.66
N VAL A 779 -8.53 -47.49 24.08
CA VAL A 779 -7.10 -47.39 24.28
C VAL A 779 -6.40 -47.61 22.96
N LEU A 780 -5.48 -46.72 22.61
CA LEU A 780 -4.56 -46.87 21.48
C LEU A 780 -3.16 -47.19 22.00
N THR A 781 -2.54 -48.21 21.43
CA THR A 781 -1.17 -48.62 21.77
C THR A 781 -0.28 -48.49 20.55
N PHE A 782 0.85 -47.82 20.73
CA PHE A 782 1.87 -47.62 19.70
C PHE A 782 3.18 -48.24 20.15
N THR A 783 3.88 -48.88 19.21
CA THR A 783 5.17 -49.54 19.39
C THR A 783 6.30 -48.83 18.66
N SER A 784 5.99 -47.94 17.70
CA SER A 784 6.97 -47.08 17.02
C SER A 784 6.44 -45.68 16.74
N LEU A 785 7.35 -44.75 16.43
CA LEU A 785 7.00 -43.47 15.84
C LEU A 785 6.36 -43.68 14.46
N ASN A 786 5.50 -42.74 14.08
CA ASN A 786 4.75 -42.72 12.83
C ASN A 786 3.80 -43.90 12.62
N GLN A 787 3.63 -44.78 13.62
CA GLN A 787 2.60 -45.81 13.57
C GLN A 787 1.23 -45.14 13.61
N LYS A 788 0.36 -45.58 12.71
CA LYS A 788 -1.04 -45.15 12.62
C LYS A 788 -1.93 -46.11 13.40
N GLN A 789 -2.89 -45.59 14.14
CA GLN A 789 -3.96 -46.36 14.78
C GLN A 789 -5.30 -45.71 14.49
N SER A 790 -6.32 -46.52 14.22
CA SER A 790 -7.66 -46.05 13.93
C SER A 790 -8.62 -46.31 15.09
N PHE A 791 -9.62 -45.44 15.22
CA PHE A 791 -10.71 -45.60 16.18
C PHE A 791 -12.02 -45.10 15.59
N MET A 792 -13.11 -45.59 16.17
CA MET A 792 -14.48 -45.15 15.91
C MET A 792 -14.98 -44.34 17.09
N LEU A 793 -15.63 -43.21 16.81
CA LEU A 793 -16.32 -42.40 17.81
C LEU A 793 -17.80 -42.37 17.46
N LYS A 794 -18.62 -43.06 18.26
CA LYS A 794 -20.08 -43.02 18.15
C LYS A 794 -20.63 -41.96 19.09
N ILE A 795 -21.44 -41.07 18.55
CA ILE A 795 -22.13 -40.02 19.31
C ILE A 795 -23.62 -40.15 19.02
N GLN A 796 -24.40 -40.26 20.08
CA GLN A 796 -25.85 -40.41 20.01
C GLN A 796 -26.52 -39.61 21.12
N GLY A 797 -27.71 -39.07 20.84
CA GLY A 797 -28.41 -38.26 21.82
C GLY A 797 -29.57 -37.51 21.21
N LYS A 798 -30.05 -36.52 21.98
CA LYS A 798 -31.12 -35.59 21.58
C LYS A 798 -30.84 -34.24 22.25
N THR A 799 -31.04 -33.15 21.52
CA THR A 799 -30.89 -31.79 22.05
C THR A 799 -31.77 -30.80 21.29
N ASP A 800 -32.24 -29.78 22.00
CA ASP A 800 -32.91 -28.59 21.44
C ASP A 800 -32.04 -27.34 21.57
N LYS A 801 -30.86 -27.45 22.18
CA LYS A 801 -29.92 -26.34 22.32
C LYS A 801 -29.28 -26.05 20.96
N PHE A 802 -29.15 -24.76 20.64
CA PHE A 802 -28.43 -24.29 19.46
C PHE A 802 -27.07 -24.96 19.31
N ILE A 803 -26.31 -25.05 20.41
CA ILE A 803 -25.03 -25.76 20.44
C ILE A 803 -24.85 -26.54 21.75
N VAL A 804 -24.25 -27.72 21.65
CA VAL A 804 -23.83 -28.56 22.76
C VAL A 804 -22.39 -29.00 22.56
N SER A 805 -21.54 -28.63 23.52
CA SER A 805 -20.11 -28.94 23.50
C SER A 805 -19.80 -30.19 24.31
N ALA A 806 -18.95 -31.04 23.75
CA ALA A 806 -18.34 -32.20 24.36
C ALA A 806 -16.87 -32.31 23.91
N SER A 807 -16.11 -33.28 24.41
CA SER A 807 -14.74 -33.50 23.93
C SER A 807 -14.27 -34.94 24.11
N LEU A 808 -13.39 -35.36 23.21
CA LEU A 808 -12.53 -36.53 23.33
C LEU A 808 -11.12 -36.06 23.69
N LEU A 809 -10.52 -36.66 24.71
CA LEU A 809 -9.14 -36.45 25.11
C LEU A 809 -8.39 -37.80 25.10
N TRP A 810 -7.36 -37.92 24.28
CA TRP A 810 -6.39 -39.02 24.40
C TRP A 810 -5.28 -38.60 25.36
N ASP A 811 -5.11 -39.35 26.44
CA ASP A 811 -4.12 -39.06 27.49
C ASP A 811 -3.17 -40.25 27.65
N ASP A 812 -1.85 -40.00 27.56
CA ASP A 812 -0.83 -41.03 27.80
C ASP A 812 -0.50 -41.22 29.29
N GLY A 813 -1.04 -40.37 30.16
CA GLY A 813 -0.81 -40.36 31.61
C GLY A 813 0.58 -39.82 32.02
N VAL A 814 1.36 -39.30 31.07
CA VAL A 814 2.75 -38.86 31.31
C VAL A 814 2.96 -37.44 30.78
N ASN A 815 2.93 -37.25 29.45
CA ASN A 815 3.40 -36.03 28.79
C ASN A 815 2.41 -35.45 27.78
N PHE A 816 1.54 -36.27 27.20
CA PHE A 816 0.76 -35.91 26.02
C PHE A 816 -0.74 -36.00 26.25
N GLN A 817 -1.42 -34.93 25.86
CA GLN A 817 -2.87 -34.77 25.94
C GLN A 817 -3.37 -34.23 24.59
N VAL A 818 -4.14 -35.06 23.88
CA VAL A 818 -4.62 -34.76 22.52
C VAL A 818 -6.13 -34.56 22.57
N ARG A 819 -6.57 -33.31 22.58
CA ARG A 819 -7.97 -32.94 22.73
C ARG A 819 -8.62 -32.68 21.37
N SER A 820 -9.78 -33.26 21.14
CA SER A 820 -10.66 -32.93 20.01
C SER A 820 -12.02 -32.46 20.51
N PRO A 821 -12.49 -31.26 20.13
CA PRO A 821 -13.84 -30.83 20.47
C PRO A 821 -14.88 -31.63 19.68
N ILE A 822 -16.03 -31.82 20.31
CA ILE A 822 -17.21 -32.48 19.76
C ILE A 822 -18.36 -31.48 19.88
N VAL A 823 -19.02 -31.18 18.76
CA VAL A 823 -20.14 -30.25 18.69
C VAL A 823 -21.37 -30.98 18.20
N VAL A 824 -22.49 -30.82 18.91
CA VAL A 824 -23.81 -31.16 18.39
C VAL A 824 -24.58 -29.85 18.31
N HIS A 825 -25.08 -29.51 17.13
CA HIS A 825 -25.82 -28.27 16.93
C HIS A 825 -27.16 -28.52 16.25
N VAL A 826 -28.11 -27.62 16.54
CA VAL A 826 -29.40 -27.55 15.88
C VAL A 826 -29.35 -26.33 14.95
N PRO A 827 -29.44 -26.52 13.61
CA PRO A 827 -29.29 -25.45 12.63
C PRO A 827 -30.44 -24.43 12.65
#